data_AF-A0A1Q7AFI9-F1
#
_entry.id   AF-A0A1Q7AFI9-F1
#
_cell.length_a   1.000
_cell.length_b   1.000
_cell.length_c   1.000
_cell.angle_alpha   90.00
_cell.angle_beta   90.00
_cell.angle_gamma   90.00
#
_symmetry.space_group_name_H-M   'P 1'
#
loop_
_entity.id
_entity.type
_entity.pdbx_description
1 polymer ?
#
loop_
_entity_poly.entity_id
_entity_poly.type
_entity_poly.pdbx_seq_one_letter_code
_entity_poly.pdbx_strand_id
1 'polypeptide(L)'
;MTACGLQAAPAGPVTFARDVAPIVFERCAVCHHPNGSAPFSLLTYATARPHATQIAAVTRTRVMPPWKSEPGYGDFIGHRPLTDGEIRVLQRWLEDGAAEGDAADLPTPPQWTDGWQLGIPDLVVALTQPYVLAAEGTDVSRVFVLPIPIEKMRYVRGIEFRPGNAKVVHHANIRIDRTPASRVLDEQDPAPGYDGLLSHSAVYPDGHFLGWTPGQVAPLLPKGLAWRIAPRTDLVVEVHMKPSGKPEVVQPSVGFYFGSDPPERTPAMLRLGRQSIDIAPGEKDYAVTDSFVLPVDAEVQAVQPHAHYRAREVRGIATLPDGTTKWLIFIKDWDFRWQHVYRYVAPFMLPRGTTLSVRYTFDNSADNPRNPRQPPTRVTWGQWSQDEMADLWIQVLTRDDRDLQTLNAVFRAKAIAEDIVGYESMIRRDPLRVQLHDDVAQLYLDQGRATEAAAHLEASVRLKPESAAAHFNFGTALTAAGRLDEAIDHYREALRINPDYALAHNNLGNVLLGRGNSGDALRHFREALRLDPSNAEANYNVGSMLRARGDLAGALVRFRQALQLKPDWLPAVASLAWLLATAPDAALRDADQAIQFAERAADLTGRQDASAADVLAAAYAEAGQFDRAIAAAQLALTMKPDPPLAAAIRRRLELYRQHQPYRSP
;
A
#
# COMPACT_ATOMS: atom_id res chain seq x y z
N MET A 1 3.03 -18.22 33.77
CA MET A 1 3.79 -17.73 34.94
C MET A 1 4.86 -18.76 35.29
N THR A 2 6.08 -18.51 34.84
CA THR A 2 7.29 -19.14 35.37
C THR A 2 8.18 -17.96 35.76
N ALA A 3 8.49 -17.85 37.05
CA ALA A 3 9.20 -16.72 37.62
C ALA A 3 10.54 -16.51 36.89
N CYS A 4 10.75 -15.28 36.40
CA CYS A 4 12.00 -14.82 35.84
C CYS A 4 13.06 -14.83 36.94
N GLY A 5 13.94 -15.83 36.94
CA GLY A 5 15.13 -15.82 37.78
C GLY A 5 16.03 -14.67 37.33
N LEU A 6 16.28 -13.72 38.22
CA LEU A 6 17.45 -12.86 38.14
C LEU A 6 18.68 -13.77 38.00
N GLN A 7 19.22 -13.92 36.79
CA GLN A 7 20.54 -14.54 36.63
C GLN A 7 21.53 -13.72 37.48
N ALA A 8 22.02 -14.33 38.54
CA ALA A 8 23.06 -13.77 39.39
C ALA A 8 24.27 -13.46 38.49
N ALA A 9 24.90 -12.28 38.71
CA ALA A 9 26.12 -11.93 37.98
C ALA A 9 27.17 -13.04 38.19
N PRO A 10 27.96 -13.38 37.16
CA PRO A 10 28.94 -14.46 37.25
C PRO A 10 29.91 -14.21 38.42
N ALA A 11 30.17 -15.26 39.20
CA ALA A 11 31.14 -15.24 40.28
C ALA A 11 32.56 -15.21 39.71
N GLY A 12 33.30 -14.12 39.96
CA GLY A 12 34.64 -13.88 39.40
C GLY A 12 34.69 -12.76 38.34
N PRO A 13 35.88 -12.47 37.79
CA PRO A 13 36.06 -11.43 36.77
C PRO A 13 35.36 -11.80 35.47
N VAL A 14 34.68 -10.83 34.86
CA VAL A 14 33.97 -10.99 33.58
C VAL A 14 34.98 -10.97 32.42
N THR A 15 34.86 -11.91 31.49
CA THR A 15 35.76 -12.04 30.34
C THR A 15 35.01 -12.01 29.02
N PHE A 16 35.72 -11.67 27.94
CA PHE A 16 35.12 -11.63 26.61
C PHE A 16 34.62 -13.00 26.18
N ALA A 17 35.50 -14.02 26.21
CA ALA A 17 35.23 -15.35 25.70
C ALA A 17 34.03 -16.01 26.37
N ARG A 18 34.01 -16.04 27.71
CA ARG A 18 32.97 -16.73 28.48
C ARG A 18 31.66 -15.96 28.59
N ASP A 19 31.73 -14.65 28.86
CA ASP A 19 30.57 -13.91 29.35
C ASP A 19 30.03 -12.89 28.34
N VAL A 20 30.89 -12.24 27.55
CA VAL A 20 30.48 -11.16 26.63
C VAL A 20 30.20 -11.66 25.22
N ALA A 21 31.03 -12.56 24.69
CA ALA A 21 30.89 -13.10 23.35
C ALA A 21 29.52 -13.76 23.13
N PRO A 22 28.97 -14.57 24.06
CA PRO A 22 27.60 -15.09 23.92
C PRO A 22 26.56 -13.98 23.74
N ILE A 23 26.64 -12.91 24.55
CA ILE A 23 25.72 -11.78 24.49
C ILE A 23 25.88 -11.03 23.16
N VAL A 24 27.11 -10.67 22.81
CA VAL A 24 27.41 -9.89 21.61
C VAL A 24 27.03 -10.65 20.34
N PHE A 25 27.35 -11.94 20.27
CA PHE A 25 27.03 -12.79 19.11
C PHE A 25 25.52 -12.94 18.93
N GLU A 26 24.78 -13.12 20.02
CA GLU A 26 23.33 -13.26 19.95
C GLU A 26 22.61 -11.93 19.71
N ARG A 27 23.04 -10.84 20.36
CA ARG A 27 22.27 -9.59 20.43
C ARG A 27 22.71 -8.51 19.45
N CYS A 28 24.00 -8.49 19.09
CA CYS A 28 24.62 -7.37 18.38
C CYS A 28 25.20 -7.76 17.02
N ALA A 29 25.68 -9.01 16.88
CA ALA A 29 26.49 -9.39 15.73
C ALA A 29 25.72 -9.44 14.41
N VAL A 30 24.38 -9.49 14.43
CA VAL A 30 23.52 -9.33 13.23
C VAL A 30 23.78 -8.03 12.47
N CYS A 31 24.20 -6.97 13.15
CA CYS A 31 24.65 -5.72 12.52
C CYS A 31 26.18 -5.58 12.57
N HIS A 32 26.81 -6.11 13.62
CA HIS A 32 28.24 -5.97 13.90
C HIS A 32 29.07 -7.16 13.39
N HIS A 33 29.09 -7.34 12.08
CA HIS A 33 29.95 -8.31 11.38
C HIS A 33 30.57 -7.62 10.14
N PRO A 34 31.60 -8.21 9.48
CA PRO A 34 32.31 -7.56 8.37
C PRO A 34 31.43 -7.07 7.21
N ASN A 35 30.32 -7.75 6.96
CA ASN A 35 29.34 -7.42 5.90
C ASN A 35 28.06 -6.78 6.46
N GLY A 36 28.04 -6.43 7.74
CA GLY A 36 26.87 -5.91 8.43
C GLY A 36 26.68 -4.40 8.24
N SER A 37 25.57 -3.89 8.76
CA SER A 37 25.24 -2.47 8.67
C SER A 37 26.01 -1.58 9.66
N ALA A 38 26.63 -2.16 10.69
CA ALA A 38 27.37 -1.41 11.68
C ALA A 38 28.80 -1.07 11.18
N PRO A 39 29.41 0.03 11.67
CA PRO A 39 30.70 0.50 11.17
C PRO A 39 31.90 -0.38 11.56
N PHE A 40 31.71 -1.37 12.45
CA PHE A 40 32.75 -2.28 12.91
C PHE A 40 32.17 -3.64 13.34
N SER A 41 33.02 -4.67 13.27
CA SER A 41 32.71 -6.03 13.70
C SER A 41 32.90 -6.21 15.21
N LEU A 42 32.07 -7.05 15.83
CA LEU A 42 32.20 -7.47 17.23
C LEU A 42 32.46 -8.98 17.37
N LEU A 43 32.85 -9.66 16.29
CA LEU A 43 33.00 -11.11 16.25
C LEU A 43 34.24 -11.66 16.95
N THR A 44 35.24 -10.83 17.25
CA THR A 44 36.46 -11.26 17.94
C THR A 44 36.81 -10.30 19.07
N TYR A 45 37.61 -10.76 20.03
CA TYR A 45 38.11 -9.90 21.11
C TYR A 45 38.88 -8.70 20.55
N ALA A 46 39.74 -8.92 19.56
CA ALA A 46 40.57 -7.87 18.97
C ALA A 46 39.73 -6.73 18.35
N THR A 47 38.56 -7.05 17.78
CA THR A 47 37.66 -6.04 17.22
C THR A 47 36.68 -5.48 18.25
N ALA A 48 36.30 -6.23 19.28
CA ALA A 48 35.38 -5.76 20.31
C ALA A 48 36.05 -4.88 21.39
N ARG A 49 37.27 -5.23 21.81
CA ARG A 49 37.98 -4.58 22.92
C ARG A 49 38.19 -3.07 22.75
N PRO A 50 38.53 -2.53 21.57
CA PRO A 50 38.64 -1.08 21.35
C PRO A 50 37.33 -0.33 21.62
N HIS A 51 36.18 -1.02 21.49
CA HIS A 51 34.86 -0.45 21.67
C HIS A 51 34.24 -0.73 23.05
N ALA A 52 34.97 -1.34 24.00
CA ALA A 52 34.42 -1.72 25.30
C ALA A 52 33.73 -0.56 26.05
N THR A 53 34.36 0.62 26.09
CA THR A 53 33.77 1.84 26.69
C THR A 53 32.49 2.27 25.97
N GLN A 54 32.49 2.22 24.64
CA GLN A 54 31.33 2.57 23.83
C GLN A 54 30.19 1.58 24.05
N ILE A 55 30.47 0.27 23.98
CA ILE A 55 29.52 -0.82 24.22
C ILE A 55 28.86 -0.64 25.58
N ALA A 56 29.65 -0.43 26.64
CA ALA A 56 29.11 -0.20 27.97
C ALA A 56 28.20 1.04 28.01
N ALA A 57 28.64 2.16 27.45
CA ALA A 57 27.86 3.40 27.47
C ALA A 57 26.51 3.30 26.72
N VAL A 58 26.50 2.72 25.51
CA VAL A 58 25.29 2.65 24.67
C VAL A 58 24.30 1.59 25.15
N THR A 59 24.78 0.52 25.78
CA THR A 59 23.92 -0.52 26.35
C THR A 59 23.33 -0.10 27.68
N ARG A 60 24.08 0.62 28.53
CA ARG A 60 23.57 1.20 29.78
C ARG A 60 22.42 2.17 29.55
N THR A 61 22.51 2.98 28.50
CA THR A 61 21.46 3.95 28.12
C THR A 61 20.39 3.35 27.20
N ARG A 62 20.48 2.05 26.87
CA ARG A 62 19.56 1.34 25.94
C ARG A 62 19.41 2.03 24.58
N VAL A 63 20.45 2.73 24.15
CA VAL A 63 20.58 3.24 22.78
C VAL A 63 20.84 2.08 21.83
N MET A 64 21.61 1.09 22.28
CA MET A 64 21.86 -0.16 21.56
C MET A 64 21.65 -1.38 22.49
N PRO A 65 21.29 -2.55 21.93
CA PRO A 65 20.84 -2.74 20.56
C PRO A 65 19.47 -2.06 20.32
N PRO A 66 19.12 -1.78 19.05
CA PRO A 66 18.04 -0.86 18.69
C PRO A 66 16.62 -1.44 18.78
N TRP A 67 16.38 -2.32 19.74
CA TRP A 67 15.11 -3.02 19.91
C TRP A 67 14.22 -2.23 20.85
N LYS A 68 13.25 -1.49 20.29
CA LYS A 68 12.46 -0.50 21.05
C LYS A 68 11.18 -1.03 21.66
N SER A 69 10.65 -2.16 21.19
CA SER A 69 9.49 -2.78 21.83
C SER A 69 9.85 -3.38 23.19
N GLU A 70 8.98 -3.16 24.18
CA GLU A 70 9.17 -3.68 25.53
C GLU A 70 8.92 -5.20 25.58
N PRO A 71 9.78 -5.97 26.28
CA PRO A 71 9.55 -7.40 26.49
C PRO A 71 8.21 -7.68 27.18
N GLY A 72 7.48 -8.70 26.72
CA GLY A 72 6.18 -9.09 27.29
C GLY A 72 4.97 -8.36 26.70
N TYR A 73 5.17 -7.44 25.75
CA TYR A 73 4.14 -6.67 25.06
C TYR A 73 4.00 -7.06 23.58
N GLY A 74 4.41 -8.29 23.26
CA GLY A 74 4.47 -8.84 21.90
C GLY A 74 5.77 -9.60 21.69
N ASP A 75 5.68 -10.83 21.18
CA ASP A 75 6.85 -11.63 20.82
C ASP A 75 7.07 -11.52 19.31
N PHE A 76 8.18 -10.89 18.92
CA PHE A 76 8.46 -10.54 17.52
C PHE A 76 9.69 -11.28 16.98
N ILE A 77 9.61 -11.69 15.72
CA ILE A 77 10.70 -12.36 14.99
C ILE A 77 11.92 -11.43 14.93
N GLY A 78 13.08 -11.96 15.30
CA GLY A 78 14.35 -11.22 15.25
C GLY A 78 14.51 -10.16 16.36
N HIS A 79 13.53 -10.04 17.27
CA HIS A 79 13.61 -9.13 18.41
C HIS A 79 14.60 -9.65 19.46
N ARG A 80 15.67 -8.91 19.72
CA ARG A 80 16.81 -9.36 20.56
C ARG A 80 17.20 -8.30 21.60
N PRO A 81 16.29 -7.79 22.43
CA PRO A 81 16.60 -6.76 23.43
C PRO A 81 17.60 -7.29 24.45
N LEU A 82 18.41 -6.38 25.03
CA LEU A 82 19.23 -6.74 26.19
C LEU A 82 18.39 -6.72 27.47
N THR A 83 18.54 -7.78 28.26
CA THR A 83 18.08 -7.84 29.65
C THR A 83 18.97 -6.98 30.55
N ASP A 84 18.46 -6.59 31.72
CA ASP A 84 19.27 -5.85 32.70
C ASP A 84 20.49 -6.66 33.18
N GLY A 85 20.38 -8.00 33.20
CA GLY A 85 21.48 -8.90 33.53
C GLY A 85 22.61 -8.84 32.50
N GLU A 86 22.27 -8.97 31.23
CA GLU A 86 23.25 -8.87 30.13
C GLU A 86 23.90 -7.47 30.09
N ILE A 87 23.12 -6.40 30.31
CA ILE A 87 23.68 -5.04 30.40
C ILE A 87 24.71 -4.95 31.53
N ARG A 88 24.42 -5.52 32.71
CA ARG A 88 25.38 -5.56 33.83
C ARG A 88 26.64 -6.34 33.49
N VAL A 89 26.55 -7.46 32.78
CA VAL A 89 27.73 -8.21 32.32
C VAL A 89 28.60 -7.33 31.42
N LEU A 90 28.01 -6.61 30.47
CA LEU A 90 28.75 -5.71 29.58
C LEU A 90 29.40 -4.52 30.34
N GLN A 91 28.75 -3.98 31.37
CA GLN A 91 29.37 -2.97 32.24
C GLN A 91 30.55 -3.55 33.02
N ARG A 92 30.33 -4.69 33.69
CA ARG A 92 31.34 -5.34 34.50
C ARG A 92 32.55 -5.77 33.70
N TRP A 93 32.37 -6.21 32.46
CA TRP A 93 33.50 -6.51 31.58
C TRP A 93 34.45 -5.32 31.45
N LEU A 94 33.91 -4.11 31.24
CA LEU A 94 34.73 -2.89 31.19
C LEU A 94 35.39 -2.58 32.55
N GLU A 95 34.62 -2.68 33.64
CA GLU A 95 35.10 -2.43 35.01
C GLU A 95 36.25 -3.39 35.40
N ASP A 96 36.17 -4.65 34.98
CA ASP A 96 37.17 -5.70 35.20
C ASP A 96 38.35 -5.61 34.21
N GLY A 97 38.49 -4.50 33.46
CA GLY A 97 39.61 -4.22 32.54
C GLY A 97 39.43 -4.69 31.10
N ALA A 98 38.25 -5.23 30.78
CA ALA A 98 37.85 -5.82 29.50
C ALA A 98 38.81 -6.93 29.06
N ALA A 99 39.00 -7.93 29.91
CA ALA A 99 39.87 -9.08 29.65
C ALA A 99 39.30 -10.02 28.57
N GLU A 100 40.18 -10.69 27.81
CA GLU A 100 39.80 -11.65 26.77
C GLU A 100 39.21 -12.94 27.37
N GLY A 101 39.85 -13.52 28.39
CA GLY A 101 39.48 -14.82 28.97
C GLY A 101 40.17 -15.99 28.28
N ASP A 102 39.75 -17.21 28.61
CA ASP A 102 40.27 -18.44 28.00
C ASP A 102 39.65 -18.64 26.61
N ALA A 103 40.47 -18.92 25.61
CA ALA A 103 40.02 -19.22 24.25
C ALA A 103 39.12 -20.46 24.18
N ALA A 104 39.24 -21.40 25.12
CA ALA A 104 38.38 -22.59 25.21
C ALA A 104 36.93 -22.25 25.58
N ASP A 105 36.70 -21.11 26.24
CA ASP A 105 35.36 -20.64 26.61
C ASP A 105 34.68 -19.85 25.47
N LEU A 106 35.41 -19.51 24.40
CA LEU A 106 34.89 -18.68 23.31
C LEU A 106 33.87 -19.48 22.47
N PRO A 107 32.60 -19.06 22.40
CA PRO A 107 31.63 -19.73 21.55
C PRO A 107 31.98 -19.58 20.07
N THR A 108 31.48 -20.50 19.24
CA THR A 108 31.62 -20.38 17.78
C THR A 108 30.92 -19.12 17.29
N PRO A 109 31.62 -18.21 16.59
CA PRO A 109 30.99 -17.01 16.05
C PRO A 109 29.88 -17.37 15.05
N PRO A 110 28.76 -16.61 15.04
CA PRO A 110 27.74 -16.74 14.01
C PRO A 110 28.34 -16.53 12.62
N GLN A 111 27.78 -17.24 11.64
CA GLN A 111 28.15 -17.13 10.23
C GLN A 111 26.99 -16.54 9.44
N TRP A 112 27.32 -15.74 8.43
CA TRP A 112 26.38 -15.17 7.49
C TRP A 112 26.72 -15.60 6.08
N THR A 113 25.70 -15.74 5.25
CA THR A 113 25.89 -15.97 3.82
C THR A 113 26.47 -14.71 3.19
N ASP A 114 27.52 -14.85 2.39
CA ASP A 114 28.01 -13.74 1.59
C ASP A 114 26.99 -13.39 0.50
N GLY A 115 26.59 -12.11 0.41
CA GLY A 115 25.57 -11.64 -0.52
C GLY A 115 24.15 -11.72 0.05
N TRP A 116 23.29 -12.49 -0.61
CA TRP A 116 21.85 -12.56 -0.34
C TRP A 116 21.54 -13.53 0.82
N GLN A 117 20.95 -13.02 1.90
CA GLN A 117 20.70 -13.76 3.14
C GLN A 117 19.58 -14.79 3.01
N LEU A 118 18.62 -14.59 2.10
CA LEU A 118 17.52 -15.53 1.85
C LEU A 118 17.86 -16.61 0.81
N GLY A 119 19.12 -16.69 0.37
CA GLY A 119 19.58 -17.57 -0.71
C GLY A 119 19.70 -16.82 -2.05
N ILE A 120 19.88 -17.55 -3.15
CA ILE A 120 20.01 -16.93 -4.48
C ILE A 120 18.63 -16.43 -4.94
N PRO A 121 18.45 -15.12 -5.25
CA PRO A 121 17.19 -14.61 -5.78
C PRO A 121 16.92 -15.16 -7.18
N ASP A 122 15.64 -15.35 -7.50
CA ASP A 122 15.19 -15.72 -8.85
C ASP A 122 15.29 -14.56 -9.84
N LEU A 123 15.21 -13.32 -9.33
CA LEU A 123 15.34 -12.09 -10.11
C LEU A 123 15.97 -11.02 -9.22
N VAL A 124 16.93 -10.28 -9.77
CA VAL A 124 17.48 -9.08 -9.13
C VAL A 124 17.10 -7.87 -9.97
N VAL A 125 16.45 -6.90 -9.34
CA VAL A 125 16.12 -5.60 -9.95
C VAL A 125 16.99 -4.55 -9.27
N ALA A 126 17.73 -3.75 -10.04
CA ALA A 126 18.67 -2.78 -9.52
C ALA A 126 18.45 -1.40 -10.13
N LEU A 127 18.75 -0.35 -9.36
CA LEU A 127 18.78 1.01 -9.89
C LEU A 127 19.90 1.08 -10.94
N THR A 128 19.56 1.45 -12.16
CA THR A 128 20.48 1.40 -13.31
C THR A 128 21.54 2.49 -13.23
N GLN A 129 21.15 3.70 -12.80
CA GLN A 129 22.04 4.83 -12.61
C GLN A 129 22.20 5.13 -11.12
N PRO A 130 23.44 5.21 -10.60
CA PRO A 130 23.65 5.51 -9.19
C PRO A 130 23.17 6.92 -8.84
N TYR A 131 22.61 7.07 -7.63
CA TYR A 131 22.29 8.37 -7.05
C TYR A 131 23.47 8.88 -6.22
N VAL A 132 23.79 10.17 -6.33
CA VAL A 132 24.85 10.81 -5.51
C VAL A 132 24.17 11.64 -4.43
N LEU A 133 24.25 11.16 -3.20
CA LEU A 133 23.83 11.89 -2.01
C LEU A 133 24.84 13.01 -1.72
N ALA A 134 24.33 14.23 -1.51
CA ALA A 134 25.16 15.38 -1.17
C ALA A 134 25.88 15.20 0.19
N ALA A 135 27.03 15.88 0.34
CA ALA A 135 27.84 15.83 1.55
C ALA A 135 27.15 16.43 2.78
N GLU A 136 26.42 17.51 2.55
CA GLU A 136 25.76 18.33 3.56
C GLU A 136 24.28 18.49 3.20
N GLY A 137 23.49 18.93 4.17
CA GLY A 137 22.05 19.12 4.02
C GLY A 137 21.26 18.43 5.12
N THR A 138 19.94 18.47 4.98
CA THR A 138 19.03 17.70 5.82
C THR A 138 18.97 16.25 5.34
N ASP A 139 18.27 15.39 6.10
CA ASP A 139 17.93 14.07 5.63
C ASP A 139 17.18 14.16 4.28
N VAL A 140 17.44 13.22 3.38
CA VAL A 140 16.89 13.14 2.02
C VAL A 140 15.95 11.96 1.94
N SER A 141 14.69 12.18 1.55
CA SER A 141 13.81 11.11 1.10
C SER A 141 13.82 11.09 -0.42
N ARG A 142 14.23 9.98 -1.03
CA ARG A 142 14.26 9.82 -2.48
C ARG A 142 13.47 8.60 -2.89
N VAL A 143 12.60 8.75 -3.88
CA VAL A 143 11.79 7.65 -4.41
C VAL A 143 12.39 7.15 -5.70
N PHE A 144 12.96 5.95 -5.70
CA PHE A 144 13.48 5.30 -6.89
C PHE A 144 12.41 4.42 -7.56
N VAL A 145 12.29 4.51 -8.88
CA VAL A 145 11.36 3.69 -9.67
C VAL A 145 12.16 2.68 -10.48
N LEU A 146 11.94 1.39 -10.22
CA LEU A 146 12.69 0.31 -10.85
C LEU A 146 11.71 -0.58 -11.63
N PRO A 147 11.77 -0.58 -12.99
CA PRO A 147 10.96 -1.46 -13.80
C PRO A 147 11.24 -2.93 -13.49
N ILE A 148 10.20 -3.74 -13.33
CA ILE A 148 10.34 -5.16 -13.01
C ILE A 148 10.22 -5.98 -14.32
N PRO A 149 11.30 -6.63 -14.80
CA PRO A 149 11.33 -7.26 -16.12
C PRO A 149 10.67 -8.63 -16.11
N ILE A 150 9.33 -8.67 -16.02
CA ILE A 150 8.54 -9.89 -16.10
C ILE A 150 7.52 -9.84 -17.25
N GLU A 151 7.39 -10.95 -17.97
CA GLU A 151 6.49 -11.08 -19.12
C GLU A 151 5.13 -11.71 -18.76
N LYS A 152 5.06 -12.39 -17.62
CA LYS A 152 3.85 -13.02 -17.08
C LYS A 152 3.71 -12.77 -15.59
N MET A 153 2.51 -12.94 -15.08
CA MET A 153 2.23 -12.87 -13.64
C MET A 153 3.17 -13.79 -12.86
N ARG A 154 3.73 -13.30 -11.74
CA ARG A 154 4.51 -14.08 -10.78
C ARG A 154 3.94 -13.93 -9.38
N TYR A 155 4.25 -14.89 -8.52
CA TYR A 155 3.85 -14.90 -7.11
C TYR A 155 5.11 -14.76 -6.26
N VAL A 156 5.20 -13.71 -5.45
CA VAL A 156 6.40 -13.36 -4.68
C VAL A 156 6.25 -13.86 -3.26
N ARG A 157 7.16 -14.73 -2.83
CA ARG A 157 7.26 -15.21 -1.46
C ARG A 157 8.11 -14.31 -0.58
N GLY A 158 8.98 -13.50 -1.15
CA GLY A 158 9.77 -12.54 -0.39
C GLY A 158 10.60 -11.66 -1.28
N ILE A 159 11.07 -10.58 -0.69
CA ILE A 159 12.10 -9.73 -1.27
C ILE A 159 13.21 -9.52 -0.25
N GLU A 160 14.41 -9.30 -0.76
CA GLU A 160 15.54 -8.83 0.02
C GLU A 160 16.03 -7.50 -0.58
N PHE A 161 16.07 -6.44 0.24
CA PHE A 161 16.53 -5.13 -0.18
C PHE A 161 18.00 -4.94 0.21
N ARG A 162 18.81 -4.50 -0.77
CA ARG A 162 20.19 -4.10 -0.56
C ARG A 162 20.31 -2.61 -0.87
N PRO A 163 20.70 -1.77 0.10
CA PRO A 163 20.77 -0.32 -0.11
C PRO A 163 21.87 0.13 -1.07
N GLY A 164 22.83 -0.73 -1.42
CA GLY A 164 24.06 -0.36 -2.12
C GLY A 164 25.06 0.38 -1.22
N ASN A 165 24.58 1.25 -0.33
CA ASN A 165 25.38 1.94 0.68
C ASN A 165 24.64 2.02 2.03
N ALA A 166 24.85 1.01 2.89
CA ALA A 166 24.18 0.92 4.19
C ALA A 166 24.62 1.98 5.21
N LYS A 167 25.68 2.75 4.93
CA LYS A 167 26.19 3.79 5.85
C LYS A 167 25.30 5.03 5.90
N VAL A 168 24.66 5.34 4.78
CA VAL A 168 23.82 6.55 4.63
C VAL A 168 22.34 6.23 4.54
N VAL A 169 21.97 5.01 4.12
CA VAL A 169 20.56 4.59 4.06
C VAL A 169 20.06 4.21 5.45
N HIS A 170 19.04 4.94 5.90
CA HIS A 170 18.46 4.81 7.21
C HIS A 170 17.31 3.78 7.25
N HIS A 171 16.39 3.87 6.30
CA HIS A 171 15.35 2.87 6.06
C HIS A 171 14.88 2.95 4.61
N ALA A 172 14.12 1.95 4.16
CA ALA A 172 13.41 2.00 2.90
C ALA A 172 11.97 1.48 3.03
N ASN A 173 11.03 2.14 2.37
CA ASN A 173 9.67 1.66 2.16
C ASN A 173 9.51 1.27 0.70
N ILE A 174 9.08 0.04 0.46
CA ILE A 174 8.98 -0.52 -0.87
C ILE A 174 7.51 -0.74 -1.20
N ARG A 175 7.11 -0.33 -2.39
CA ARG A 175 5.76 -0.43 -2.93
C ARG A 175 5.80 -0.91 -4.37
N ILE A 176 4.64 -1.24 -4.91
CA ILE A 176 4.49 -1.47 -6.35
C ILE A 176 3.56 -0.42 -6.93
N ASP A 177 3.85 0.00 -8.16
CA ASP A 177 2.95 0.81 -8.97
C ASP A 177 2.57 0.01 -10.22
N ARG A 178 1.28 -0.25 -10.36
CA ARG A 178 0.71 -0.96 -11.51
C ARG A 178 0.33 0.01 -12.64
N THR A 179 0.56 1.30 -12.43
CA THR A 179 0.30 2.40 -13.36
C THR A 179 1.63 3.03 -13.78
N PRO A 180 1.66 3.85 -14.84
CA PRO A 180 2.87 4.57 -15.21
C PRO A 180 3.17 5.80 -14.31
N ALA A 181 2.34 6.10 -13.30
CA ALA A 181 2.39 7.39 -12.60
C ALA A 181 3.73 7.64 -11.91
N SER A 182 4.27 6.66 -11.17
CA SER A 182 5.58 6.81 -10.53
C SER A 182 6.70 6.99 -11.57
N ARG A 183 6.65 6.28 -12.71
CA ARG A 183 7.63 6.42 -13.79
C ARG A 183 7.58 7.80 -14.43
N VAL A 184 6.39 8.37 -14.61
CA VAL A 184 6.23 9.74 -15.14
C VAL A 184 6.83 10.78 -14.18
N LEU A 185 6.72 10.58 -12.87
CA LEU A 185 7.38 11.44 -11.89
C LEU A 185 8.92 11.32 -11.95
N ASP A 186 9.43 10.10 -12.07
CA ASP A 186 10.86 9.82 -12.24
C ASP A 186 11.42 10.46 -13.53
N GLU A 187 10.72 10.31 -14.66
CA GLU A 187 11.11 10.90 -15.96
C GLU A 187 11.13 12.44 -15.97
N GLN A 188 10.42 13.09 -15.04
CA GLN A 188 10.40 14.55 -14.89
C GLN A 188 11.54 15.09 -14.02
N ASP A 189 12.21 14.23 -13.26
CA ASP A 189 13.31 14.61 -12.39
C ASP A 189 14.66 14.42 -13.12
N PRO A 190 15.59 15.38 -13.04
CA PRO A 190 16.88 15.28 -13.72
C PRO A 190 17.84 14.24 -13.10
N ALA A 191 17.56 13.73 -11.90
CA ALA A 191 18.36 12.69 -11.24
C ALA A 191 17.54 11.39 -11.08
N PRO A 192 18.16 10.22 -10.88
CA PRO A 192 17.41 8.97 -10.71
C PRO A 192 16.42 9.03 -9.54
N GLY A 193 15.19 8.58 -9.77
CA GLY A 193 14.07 8.73 -8.85
C GLY A 193 13.50 10.14 -8.82
N TYR A 194 12.61 10.42 -7.88
CA TYR A 194 12.09 11.77 -7.64
C TYR A 194 12.08 12.11 -6.14
N ASP A 195 12.10 13.41 -5.83
CA ASP A 195 11.94 13.92 -4.47
C ASP A 195 10.45 14.07 -4.12
N GLY A 196 10.13 13.98 -2.83
CA GLY A 196 8.78 14.19 -2.31
C GLY A 196 7.99 12.91 -2.03
N LEU A 197 6.67 13.01 -2.17
CA LEU A 197 5.74 11.96 -1.74
C LEU A 197 5.65 10.84 -2.76
N LEU A 198 5.58 9.61 -2.27
CA LEU A 198 5.15 8.46 -3.06
C LEU A 198 3.86 8.77 -3.81
N SER A 199 3.83 8.44 -5.11
CA SER A 199 2.61 8.50 -5.92
C SER A 199 1.45 7.78 -5.22
N HIS A 200 0.25 8.34 -5.28
CA HIS A 200 -0.95 7.72 -4.70
C HIS A 200 -1.21 6.29 -5.25
N SER A 201 -0.79 6.02 -6.49
CA SER A 201 -0.89 4.70 -7.12
C SER A 201 0.12 3.67 -6.59
N ALA A 202 1.18 4.11 -5.92
CA ALA A 202 2.19 3.24 -5.33
C ALA A 202 1.65 2.68 -3.99
N VAL A 203 1.39 1.38 -3.96
CA VAL A 203 0.74 0.70 -2.83
C VAL A 203 1.57 -0.47 -2.32
N TYR A 204 1.35 -0.85 -1.06
CA TYR A 204 1.82 -2.13 -0.56
C TYR A 204 1.15 -3.28 -1.34
N PRO A 205 1.92 -4.20 -1.94
CA PRO A 205 1.35 -5.26 -2.76
C PRO A 205 0.51 -6.18 -1.90
N ASP A 206 -0.77 -6.31 -2.26
CA ASP A 206 -1.69 -7.27 -1.64
C ASP A 206 -1.67 -7.20 -0.09
N GLY A 207 -1.50 -5.99 0.49
CA GLY A 207 -1.49 -5.79 1.93
C GLY A 207 -0.23 -6.25 2.69
N HIS A 208 0.88 -6.53 2.00
CA HIS A 208 2.13 -6.96 2.63
C HIS A 208 3.06 -5.79 2.99
N PHE A 209 3.61 -5.79 4.21
CA PHE A 209 4.70 -4.89 4.58
C PHE A 209 6.00 -5.20 3.82
N LEU A 210 6.47 -4.23 3.06
CA LEU A 210 7.78 -4.27 2.39
C LEU A 210 8.67 -3.12 2.90
N GLY A 211 8.94 -3.11 4.20
CA GLY A 211 9.90 -2.18 4.82
C GLY A 211 11.27 -2.82 5.01
N TRP A 212 12.32 -2.01 4.97
CA TRP A 212 13.68 -2.39 5.32
C TRP A 212 14.28 -1.41 6.33
N THR A 213 14.94 -1.95 7.35
CA THR A 213 15.78 -1.22 8.29
C THR A 213 17.05 -2.02 8.54
N PRO A 214 18.18 -1.36 8.89
CA PRO A 214 19.43 -2.04 9.17
C PRO A 214 19.29 -3.19 10.19
N GLY A 215 19.75 -4.39 9.82
CA GLY A 215 19.69 -5.58 10.68
C GLY A 215 18.38 -6.38 10.60
N GLN A 216 17.37 -5.91 9.86
CA GLN A 216 16.17 -6.70 9.58
C GLN A 216 16.29 -7.44 8.25
N VAL A 217 16.08 -8.76 8.29
CA VAL A 217 15.83 -9.59 7.11
C VAL A 217 14.47 -10.25 7.29
N ALA A 218 13.53 -9.94 6.39
CA ALA A 218 12.20 -10.55 6.44
C ALA A 218 12.28 -11.99 5.92
N PRO A 219 11.73 -12.99 6.65
CA PRO A 219 11.72 -14.36 6.17
C PRO A 219 10.81 -14.50 4.94
N LEU A 220 11.05 -15.55 4.14
CA LEU A 220 10.14 -15.92 3.05
C LEU A 220 8.77 -16.28 3.61
N LEU A 221 7.73 -15.76 2.97
CA LEU A 221 6.34 -16.01 3.29
C LEU A 221 6.02 -17.51 3.16
N PRO A 222 5.17 -18.05 4.04
CA PRO A 222 4.73 -19.44 3.95
C PRO A 222 3.90 -19.66 2.68
N LYS A 223 3.65 -20.94 2.36
CA LYS A 223 2.77 -21.32 1.26
C LYS A 223 1.39 -20.68 1.43
N GLY A 224 0.78 -20.25 0.33
CA GLY A 224 -0.55 -19.64 0.30
C GLY A 224 -0.60 -18.14 0.64
N LEU A 225 0.53 -17.50 0.99
CA LEU A 225 0.59 -16.05 1.28
C LEU A 225 1.49 -15.26 0.31
N ALA A 226 1.85 -15.82 -0.84
CA ALA A 226 2.64 -15.09 -1.83
C ALA A 226 1.80 -13.96 -2.47
N TRP A 227 2.39 -12.80 -2.71
CA TRP A 227 1.69 -11.67 -3.34
C TRP A 227 1.92 -11.60 -4.85
N ARG A 228 1.02 -10.93 -5.57
CA ARG A 228 0.97 -10.94 -7.03
C ARG A 228 1.70 -9.76 -7.65
N ILE A 229 2.48 -10.05 -8.68
CA ILE A 229 3.08 -9.05 -9.56
C ILE A 229 2.78 -9.36 -11.02
N ALA A 230 2.15 -8.40 -11.70
CA ALA A 230 1.80 -8.49 -13.11
C ALA A 230 2.88 -7.82 -14.00
N PRO A 231 2.96 -8.15 -15.30
CA PRO A 231 3.78 -7.40 -16.26
C PRO A 231 3.46 -5.90 -16.23
N ARG A 232 4.46 -5.07 -16.54
CA ARG A 232 4.37 -3.59 -16.52
C ARG A 232 4.11 -3.00 -15.13
N THR A 233 4.50 -3.72 -14.07
CA THR A 233 4.53 -3.19 -12.70
C THR A 233 5.92 -2.65 -12.39
N ASP A 234 5.99 -1.45 -11.81
CA ASP A 234 7.23 -0.87 -11.30
C ASP A 234 7.38 -1.14 -9.80
N LEU A 235 8.63 -1.34 -9.35
CA LEU A 235 8.98 -1.30 -7.95
C LEU A 235 9.26 0.15 -7.58
N VAL A 236 8.60 0.64 -6.54
CA VAL A 236 8.76 2.01 -6.05
C VAL A 236 9.40 1.95 -4.68
N VAL A 237 10.65 2.42 -4.59
CA VAL A 237 11.50 2.30 -3.40
C VAL A 237 11.75 3.70 -2.86
N GLU A 238 11.02 4.08 -1.81
CA GLU A 238 11.32 5.26 -1.02
C GLU A 238 12.48 4.95 -0.09
N VAL A 239 13.57 5.69 -0.22
CA VAL A 239 14.79 5.52 0.57
C VAL A 239 15.05 6.79 1.36
N HIS A 240 15.06 6.67 2.68
CA HIS A 240 15.43 7.75 3.58
C HIS A 240 16.93 7.67 3.86
N MET A 241 17.65 8.76 3.59
CA MET A 241 19.11 8.84 3.63
C MET A 241 19.59 10.01 4.47
N LYS A 242 20.73 9.84 5.13
CA LYS A 242 21.38 10.89 5.92
C LYS A 242 22.75 11.25 5.33
N PRO A 243 23.01 12.54 5.04
CA PRO A 243 24.33 13.01 4.61
C PRO A 243 25.43 12.62 5.62
N SER A 244 26.59 12.18 5.12
CA SER A 244 27.71 11.70 5.96
C SER A 244 28.81 12.75 6.19
N GLY A 245 28.66 13.95 5.65
CA GLY A 245 29.72 14.98 5.60
C GLY A 245 30.61 14.89 4.34
N LYS A 246 30.33 13.95 3.43
CA LYS A 246 30.97 13.83 2.11
C LYS A 246 30.00 13.25 1.10
N PRO A 247 30.20 13.45 -0.22
CA PRO A 247 29.33 12.86 -1.23
C PRO A 247 29.36 11.33 -1.15
N GLU A 248 28.19 10.71 -1.20
CA GLU A 248 28.03 9.26 -1.05
C GLU A 248 27.22 8.69 -2.22
N VAL A 249 27.70 7.59 -2.79
CA VAL A 249 26.99 6.92 -3.89
C VAL A 249 26.01 5.91 -3.32
N VAL A 250 24.76 5.93 -3.81
CA VAL A 250 23.69 5.04 -3.41
C VAL A 250 23.10 4.38 -4.66
N GLN A 251 23.06 3.04 -4.66
CA GLN A 251 22.56 2.26 -5.79
C GLN A 251 21.84 1.01 -5.26
N PRO A 252 20.55 1.11 -4.93
CA PRO A 252 19.82 0.02 -4.33
C PRO A 252 19.54 -1.12 -5.34
N SER A 253 19.39 -2.32 -4.81
CA SER A 253 18.91 -3.50 -5.55
C SER A 253 17.97 -4.34 -4.69
N VAL A 254 17.07 -5.06 -5.35
CA VAL A 254 16.05 -5.90 -4.73
C VAL A 254 16.08 -7.28 -5.36
N GLY A 255 16.34 -8.29 -4.53
CA GLY A 255 16.24 -9.70 -4.90
C GLY A 255 14.81 -10.20 -4.66
N PHE A 256 14.21 -10.81 -5.67
CA PHE A 256 12.88 -11.42 -5.62
C PHE A 256 13.00 -12.94 -5.50
N TYR A 257 12.14 -13.51 -4.66
CA TYR A 257 12.01 -14.96 -4.46
C TYR A 257 10.58 -15.36 -4.79
N PHE A 258 10.39 -16.14 -5.85
CA PHE A 258 9.09 -16.49 -6.38
C PHE A 258 8.60 -17.85 -5.86
N GLY A 259 7.27 -18.00 -5.78
CA GLY A 259 6.58 -19.27 -5.59
C GLY A 259 5.93 -19.76 -6.89
N SER A 260 5.52 -21.04 -6.89
CA SER A 260 4.75 -21.64 -7.98
C SER A 260 3.25 -21.36 -7.88
N ASP A 261 2.74 -21.17 -6.67
CA ASP A 261 1.30 -21.19 -6.37
C ASP A 261 0.76 -19.77 -6.13
N PRO A 262 -0.47 -19.46 -6.58
CA PRO A 262 -1.15 -18.22 -6.22
C PRO A 262 -1.41 -18.11 -4.71
N PRO A 263 -1.68 -16.89 -4.19
CA PRO A 263 -2.15 -16.75 -2.81
C PRO A 263 -3.46 -17.50 -2.60
N GLU A 264 -3.54 -18.20 -1.46
CA GLU A 264 -4.77 -18.77 -0.91
C GLU A 264 -5.51 -17.72 -0.07
N ARG A 265 -4.77 -16.80 0.57
CA ARG A 265 -5.31 -15.67 1.32
C ARG A 265 -4.44 -14.43 1.09
N THR A 266 -5.09 -13.26 1.13
CA THR A 266 -4.44 -11.97 0.97
C THR A 266 -4.60 -11.13 2.26
N PRO A 267 -3.52 -10.56 2.81
CA PRO A 267 -3.62 -9.66 3.96
C PRO A 267 -4.36 -8.34 3.66
N ALA A 268 -4.87 -7.73 4.73
CA ALA A 268 -5.25 -6.33 4.76
C ALA A 268 -4.27 -5.52 5.59
N MET A 269 -4.18 -4.22 5.28
CA MET A 269 -3.37 -3.27 6.01
C MET A 269 -4.26 -2.22 6.67
N LEU A 270 -4.21 -2.11 8.00
CA LEU A 270 -4.97 -1.13 8.78
C LEU A 270 -4.02 -0.07 9.34
N ARG A 271 -4.28 1.20 9.08
CA ARG A 271 -3.56 2.35 9.67
C ARG A 271 -4.40 3.03 10.75
N LEU A 272 -3.95 2.97 12.00
CA LEU A 272 -4.53 3.77 13.09
C LEU A 272 -3.64 4.97 13.37
N GLY A 273 -4.19 6.16 13.31
CA GLY A 273 -3.45 7.40 13.49
C GLY A 273 -4.35 8.61 13.30
N ARG A 274 -3.81 9.80 13.58
CA ARG A 274 -4.51 11.07 13.34
C ARG A 274 -3.64 12.00 12.54
N GLN A 275 -4.26 12.60 11.53
CA GLN A 275 -3.63 13.51 10.61
C GLN A 275 -3.87 14.99 11.02
N SER A 276 -4.56 15.20 12.14
CA SER A 276 -4.89 16.50 12.74
C SER A 276 -3.90 16.98 13.82
N ILE A 277 -2.68 16.41 13.84
CA ILE A 277 -1.65 16.79 14.82
C ILE A 277 -1.34 18.28 14.72
N ASP A 278 -1.36 18.96 15.87
CA ASP A 278 -0.98 20.35 16.05
C ASP A 278 -0.46 20.56 17.48
N ILE A 279 0.87 20.60 17.63
CA ILE A 279 1.60 20.63 18.88
C ILE A 279 2.20 22.03 19.07
N ALA A 280 1.81 22.71 20.14
CA ALA A 280 2.36 24.01 20.50
C ALA A 280 3.87 23.93 20.85
N PRO A 281 4.65 25.00 20.64
CA PRO A 281 6.00 25.08 21.21
C PRO A 281 5.97 24.93 22.74
N GLY A 282 6.84 24.10 23.30
CA GLY A 282 6.94 23.92 24.75
C GLY A 282 6.02 22.84 25.34
N GLU A 283 5.07 22.31 24.57
CA GLU A 283 4.16 21.25 25.01
C GLU A 283 4.93 19.94 25.28
N LYS A 284 4.72 19.31 26.44
CA LYS A 284 5.53 18.18 26.92
C LYS A 284 4.83 16.83 26.85
N ASP A 285 3.50 16.79 26.83
CA ASP A 285 2.72 15.56 26.85
C ASP A 285 1.50 15.67 25.91
N TYR A 286 1.77 16.05 24.66
CA TYR A 286 0.73 16.02 23.64
C TYR A 286 0.40 14.58 23.30
N ALA A 287 -0.88 14.20 23.38
CA ALA A 287 -1.30 12.83 23.12
C ALA A 287 -2.17 12.73 21.87
N VAL A 288 -1.89 11.72 21.04
CA VAL A 288 -2.71 11.36 19.88
C VAL A 288 -3.31 9.99 20.13
N THR A 289 -4.62 9.85 19.88
CA THR A 289 -5.31 8.56 19.96
C THR A 289 -6.20 8.32 18.76
N ASP A 290 -6.24 7.07 18.32
CA ASP A 290 -7.17 6.60 17.30
C ASP A 290 -7.64 5.17 17.61
N SER A 291 -8.78 4.78 17.03
CA SER A 291 -9.35 3.44 17.22
C SER A 291 -10.18 2.98 16.03
N PHE A 292 -10.36 1.66 15.94
CA PHE A 292 -11.17 1.01 14.92
C PHE A 292 -11.76 -0.30 15.47
N VAL A 293 -13.05 -0.54 15.21
CA VAL A 293 -13.73 -1.78 15.58
C VAL A 293 -13.71 -2.75 14.41
N LEU A 294 -13.19 -3.95 14.62
CA LEU A 294 -13.10 -4.97 13.58
C LEU A 294 -14.50 -5.44 13.13
N PRO A 295 -14.87 -5.32 11.83
CA PRO A 295 -16.15 -5.78 11.31
C PRO A 295 -16.21 -7.31 11.12
N VAL A 296 -15.05 -7.98 11.15
CA VAL A 296 -14.85 -9.42 10.90
C VAL A 296 -13.80 -9.96 11.87
N ASP A 297 -13.69 -11.29 11.97
CA ASP A 297 -12.56 -11.92 12.66
C ASP A 297 -11.27 -11.68 11.87
N ALA A 298 -10.16 -11.40 12.57
CA ALA A 298 -8.89 -11.10 11.93
C ALA A 298 -7.70 -11.66 12.71
N GLU A 299 -6.74 -12.28 12.01
CA GLU A 299 -5.48 -12.74 12.57
C GLU A 299 -4.40 -11.66 12.43
N VAL A 300 -3.83 -11.17 13.53
CA VAL A 300 -2.78 -10.14 13.50
C VAL A 300 -1.44 -10.77 13.18
N GLN A 301 -0.82 -10.33 12.07
CA GLN A 301 0.46 -10.87 11.57
C GLN A 301 1.67 -10.02 11.98
N ALA A 302 1.52 -8.70 11.90
CA ALA A 302 2.61 -7.77 12.13
C ALA A 302 2.07 -6.37 12.44
N VAL A 303 2.89 -5.56 13.08
CA VAL A 303 2.65 -4.13 13.27
C VAL A 303 3.86 -3.29 12.92
N GLN A 304 3.65 -2.06 12.48
CA GLN A 304 4.70 -1.09 12.22
C GLN A 304 4.26 0.28 12.79
N PRO A 305 4.74 0.65 13.99
CA PRO A 305 4.56 2.01 14.49
C PRO A 305 5.42 2.99 13.67
N HIS A 306 4.92 4.20 13.49
CA HIS A 306 5.59 5.28 12.76
C HIS A 306 5.26 6.65 13.38
N ALA A 307 6.29 7.38 13.76
CA ALA A 307 6.24 8.74 14.30
C ALA A 307 7.64 9.39 14.22
N HIS A 308 7.74 10.71 14.31
CA HIS A 308 9.02 11.41 14.13
C HIS A 308 9.73 11.72 15.46
N TYR A 309 10.60 12.73 15.43
CA TYR A 309 11.62 12.97 16.45
C TYR A 309 11.07 13.36 17.83
N ARG A 310 9.83 13.83 17.94
CA ARG A 310 9.21 14.29 19.20
C ARG A 310 8.38 13.24 19.88
N ALA A 311 7.97 12.18 19.18
CA ALA A 311 7.30 11.06 19.81
C ALA A 311 8.17 10.47 20.93
N ARG A 312 7.52 10.09 22.05
CA ARG A 312 8.13 9.56 23.27
C ARG A 312 7.67 8.14 23.54
N GLU A 313 6.36 7.91 23.49
CA GLU A 313 5.75 6.63 23.80
C GLU A 313 4.78 6.20 22.70
N VAL A 314 4.70 4.89 22.46
CA VAL A 314 3.72 4.26 21.57
C VAL A 314 3.05 3.09 22.29
N ARG A 315 1.71 3.09 22.31
CA ARG A 315 0.90 1.98 22.83
C ARG A 315 -0.11 1.55 21.78
N GLY A 316 -0.09 0.27 21.39
CA GLY A 316 -1.13 -0.36 20.59
C GLY A 316 -1.82 -1.45 21.41
N ILE A 317 -3.15 -1.41 21.50
CA ILE A 317 -3.97 -2.33 22.31
C ILE A 317 -5.18 -2.79 21.51
N ALA A 318 -5.47 -4.09 21.55
CA ALA A 318 -6.72 -4.68 21.10
C ALA A 318 -7.61 -5.00 22.32
N THR A 319 -8.79 -4.41 22.40
CA THR A 319 -9.79 -4.68 23.44
C THR A 319 -10.87 -5.57 22.88
N LEU A 320 -10.97 -6.80 23.38
CA LEU A 320 -11.91 -7.82 22.92
C LEU A 320 -13.36 -7.48 23.34
N PRO A 321 -14.37 -8.08 22.71
CA PRO A 321 -15.78 -7.86 23.06
C PRO A 321 -16.15 -8.17 24.52
N ASP A 322 -15.38 -9.05 25.19
CA ASP A 322 -15.56 -9.38 26.61
C ASP A 322 -14.86 -8.38 27.56
N GLY A 323 -14.21 -7.35 27.02
CA GLY A 323 -13.47 -6.33 27.77
C GLY A 323 -12.02 -6.70 28.09
N THR A 324 -11.57 -7.92 27.78
CA THR A 324 -10.16 -8.31 27.95
C THR A 324 -9.28 -7.61 26.92
N THR A 325 -7.99 -7.40 27.24
CA THR A 325 -7.07 -6.69 26.35
C THR A 325 -5.90 -7.58 25.92
N LYS A 326 -5.42 -7.34 24.70
CA LYS A 326 -4.18 -7.88 24.15
C LYS A 326 -3.30 -6.74 23.68
N TRP A 327 -2.00 -6.85 23.91
CA TRP A 327 -1.03 -5.90 23.41
C TRP A 327 -0.78 -6.12 21.92
N LEU A 328 -0.80 -5.02 21.17
CA LEU A 328 -0.31 -4.98 19.80
C LEU A 328 1.16 -4.54 19.77
N ILE A 329 1.51 -3.54 20.58
CA ILE A 329 2.90 -3.11 20.78
C ILE A 329 2.97 -2.16 21.97
N PHE A 330 4.12 -2.13 22.64
CA PHE A 330 4.46 -1.07 23.58
C PHE A 330 5.91 -0.65 23.39
N ILE A 331 6.13 0.65 23.17
CA ILE A 331 7.45 1.27 23.07
C ILE A 331 7.45 2.45 24.05
N LYS A 332 8.22 2.35 25.13
CA LYS A 332 8.29 3.40 26.16
C LYS A 332 9.29 4.53 25.85
N ASP A 333 10.22 4.28 24.94
CA ASP A 333 11.23 5.24 24.46
C ASP A 333 11.32 5.18 22.94
N TRP A 334 10.39 5.86 22.27
CA TRP A 334 10.35 5.95 20.81
C TRP A 334 11.61 6.62 20.26
N ASP A 335 12.21 5.99 19.26
CA ASP A 335 13.33 6.54 18.53
C ASP A 335 13.03 6.45 17.03
N PHE A 336 12.80 7.60 16.39
CA PHE A 336 12.57 7.70 14.95
C PHE A 336 13.66 7.02 14.12
N ARG A 337 14.85 6.78 14.72
CA ARG A 337 15.91 6.07 14.03
C ARG A 337 15.63 4.58 13.81
N TRP A 338 14.65 4.01 14.50
CA TRP A 338 14.41 2.58 14.55
C TRP A 338 12.93 2.25 14.32
N GLN A 339 12.55 2.21 13.06
CA GLN A 339 11.16 2.08 12.59
C GLN A 339 10.90 0.68 12.02
N HIS A 340 11.10 -0.32 12.86
CA HIS A 340 11.01 -1.72 12.47
C HIS A 340 9.59 -2.15 12.11
N VAL A 341 9.50 -3.13 11.22
CA VAL A 341 8.30 -3.96 11.11
C VAL A 341 8.41 -5.08 12.15
N TYR A 342 7.47 -5.11 13.08
CA TYR A 342 7.39 -6.08 14.18
C TYR A 342 6.46 -7.23 13.78
N ARG A 343 7.03 -8.31 13.27
CA ARG A 343 6.30 -9.52 12.85
C ARG A 343 6.17 -10.49 14.02
N TYR A 344 4.98 -10.97 14.33
CA TYR A 344 4.78 -11.85 15.48
C TYR A 344 5.40 -13.22 15.25
N VAL A 345 6.02 -13.77 16.30
CA VAL A 345 6.46 -15.18 16.31
C VAL A 345 5.24 -16.11 16.23
N ALA A 346 4.18 -15.78 16.96
CA ALA A 346 2.91 -16.46 16.93
C ALA A 346 1.79 -15.44 16.64
N PRO A 347 1.33 -15.33 15.38
CA PRO A 347 0.12 -14.58 15.05
C PRO A 347 -1.07 -15.05 15.88
N PHE A 348 -2.02 -14.15 16.13
CA PHE A 348 -3.17 -14.45 16.98
C PHE A 348 -4.47 -13.88 16.42
N MET A 349 -5.56 -14.62 16.66
CA MET A 349 -6.91 -14.23 16.27
C MET A 349 -7.48 -13.15 17.20
N LEU A 350 -8.16 -12.19 16.58
CA LEU A 350 -9.04 -11.22 17.21
C LEU A 350 -10.46 -11.41 16.68
N PRO A 351 -11.46 -11.60 17.55
CA PRO A 351 -12.83 -11.74 17.11
C PRO A 351 -13.39 -10.42 16.59
N ARG A 352 -14.38 -10.51 15.70
CA ARG A 352 -15.26 -9.41 15.30
C ARG A 352 -15.74 -8.64 16.53
N GLY A 353 -15.78 -7.31 16.44
CA GLY A 353 -16.15 -6.43 17.54
C GLY A 353 -14.98 -6.05 18.46
N THR A 354 -13.79 -6.62 18.24
CA THR A 354 -12.57 -6.14 18.92
C THR A 354 -12.27 -4.70 18.52
N THR A 355 -12.01 -3.85 19.51
CA THR A 355 -11.54 -2.47 19.31
C THR A 355 -10.02 -2.45 19.27
N LEU A 356 -9.44 -2.17 18.11
CA LEU A 356 -8.04 -1.81 17.97
C LEU A 356 -7.87 -0.34 18.35
N SER A 357 -6.86 -0.01 19.15
CA SER A 357 -6.61 1.35 19.62
C SER A 357 -5.11 1.64 19.68
N VAL A 358 -4.77 2.90 19.43
CA VAL A 358 -3.40 3.39 19.51
C VAL A 358 -3.34 4.67 20.33
N ARG A 359 -2.24 4.85 21.06
CA ARG A 359 -1.87 6.10 21.71
C ARG A 359 -0.39 6.41 21.45
N TYR A 360 -0.13 7.63 21.01
CA TYR A 360 1.21 8.23 20.97
C TYR A 360 1.28 9.40 21.96
N THR A 361 2.45 9.64 22.53
CA THR A 361 2.77 10.89 23.26
C THR A 361 3.96 11.59 22.64
N PHE A 362 3.96 12.92 22.70
CA PHE A 362 4.98 13.78 22.09
C PHE A 362 5.46 14.85 23.06
N ASP A 363 6.76 15.15 22.98
CA ASP A 363 7.42 16.23 23.72
C ASP A 363 8.03 17.24 22.74
N ASN A 364 7.38 18.39 22.58
CA ASN A 364 7.85 19.54 21.79
C ASN A 364 8.44 20.64 22.69
N SER A 365 9.05 20.28 23.81
CA SER A 365 9.77 21.22 24.67
C SER A 365 11.26 21.34 24.31
N ALA A 366 11.92 22.34 24.91
CA ALA A 366 13.37 22.53 24.79
C ALA A 366 14.17 21.46 25.56
N ASP A 367 13.53 20.76 26.50
CA ASP A 367 14.16 19.71 27.31
C ASP A 367 14.28 18.39 26.53
N ASN A 368 13.55 18.24 25.41
CA ASN A 368 13.66 17.08 24.54
C ASN A 368 14.95 17.19 23.68
N PRO A 369 16.00 16.39 23.95
CA PRO A 369 17.24 16.45 23.18
C PRO A 369 17.10 15.94 21.75
N ARG A 370 16.00 15.22 21.44
CA ARG A 370 15.68 14.74 20.10
C ARG A 370 14.86 15.76 19.31
N ASN A 371 14.39 16.86 19.90
CA ASN A 371 13.64 17.88 19.16
C ASN A 371 14.53 18.48 18.06
N PRO A 372 14.15 18.38 16.77
CA PRO A 372 15.00 18.84 15.66
C PRO A 372 15.08 20.36 15.58
N ARG A 373 14.30 21.10 16.38
CA ARG A 373 14.33 22.56 16.44
C ARG A 373 14.53 23.03 17.88
N GLN A 374 15.63 23.76 18.09
CA GLN A 374 15.89 24.47 19.34
C GLN A 374 16.15 25.96 19.00
N PRO A 375 15.30 26.90 19.45
CA PRO A 375 14.13 26.71 20.31
C PRO A 375 12.97 25.97 19.60
N PRO A 376 12.04 25.33 20.35
CA PRO A 376 10.89 24.65 19.77
C PRO A 376 9.97 25.61 19.00
N THR A 377 9.37 25.10 17.93
CA THR A 377 8.35 25.81 17.13
C THR A 377 7.05 25.03 17.13
N ARG A 378 5.96 25.63 16.62
CA ARG A 378 4.70 24.88 16.42
C ARG A 378 4.94 23.76 15.42
N VAL A 379 4.35 22.60 15.66
CA VAL A 379 4.54 21.39 14.84
C VAL A 379 3.17 20.87 14.45
N THR A 380 3.02 20.45 13.20
CA THR A 380 1.76 19.91 12.68
C THR A 380 2.00 18.55 12.04
N TRP A 381 0.93 17.86 11.68
CA TRP A 381 1.06 16.65 10.86
C TRP A 381 1.80 16.94 9.55
N GLY A 382 2.69 16.03 9.15
CA GLY A 382 3.40 16.12 7.88
C GLY A 382 4.43 15.00 7.71
N GLN A 383 4.94 14.90 6.49
CA GLN A 383 5.76 13.76 6.03
C GLN A 383 7.26 13.96 6.31
N TRP A 384 7.65 15.19 6.67
CA TRP A 384 9.05 15.50 6.96
C TRP A 384 9.38 15.15 8.40
N SER A 385 10.61 14.71 8.65
CA SER A 385 11.08 14.36 10.01
C SER A 385 10.99 15.52 11.02
N GLN A 386 10.90 16.77 10.54
CA GLN A 386 10.69 17.95 11.38
C GLN A 386 9.22 18.22 11.73
N ASP A 387 8.28 17.61 11.00
CA ASP A 387 6.85 17.52 11.30
C ASP A 387 6.59 16.32 12.23
N GLU A 388 5.34 15.93 12.45
CA GLU A 388 5.01 14.71 13.20
C GLU A 388 3.98 13.81 12.50
N MET A 389 4.03 12.53 12.87
CA MET A 389 3.09 11.48 12.49
C MET A 389 2.81 10.58 13.70
N ALA A 390 1.72 9.81 13.65
CA ALA A 390 1.29 8.95 14.74
C ALA A 390 0.57 7.71 14.21
N ASP A 391 1.20 7.00 13.28
CA ASP A 391 0.58 5.89 12.56
C ASP A 391 1.04 4.53 13.10
N LEU A 392 0.11 3.72 13.60
CA LEU A 392 0.31 2.30 13.82
C LEU A 392 -0.32 1.54 12.65
N TRP A 393 0.53 1.00 11.79
CA TRP A 393 0.13 0.08 10.73
C TRP A 393 0.00 -1.34 11.30
N ILE A 394 -1.05 -2.06 10.92
CA ILE A 394 -1.39 -3.39 11.41
C ILE A 394 -1.73 -4.26 10.20
N GLN A 395 -0.92 -5.30 9.96
CA GLN A 395 -1.19 -6.29 8.92
C GLN A 395 -2.03 -7.42 9.51
N VAL A 396 -3.18 -7.70 8.90
CA VAL A 396 -4.10 -8.74 9.34
C VAL A 396 -4.48 -9.70 8.21
N LEU A 397 -4.76 -10.95 8.55
CA LEU A 397 -5.39 -11.93 7.66
C LEU A 397 -6.85 -12.14 8.06
N THR A 398 -7.75 -12.15 7.09
CA THR A 398 -9.15 -12.56 7.30
C THR A 398 -9.32 -14.05 7.03
N ARG A 399 -10.49 -14.59 7.40
CA ARG A 399 -10.82 -16.00 7.13
C ARG A 399 -10.85 -16.30 5.63
N ASP A 400 -11.45 -15.41 4.86
CA ASP A 400 -11.70 -15.55 3.42
C ASP A 400 -11.77 -14.17 2.73
N ASP A 401 -11.90 -14.19 1.40
CA ASP A 401 -11.95 -12.99 0.56
C ASP A 401 -13.20 -12.13 0.80
N ARG A 402 -14.31 -12.71 1.27
CA ARG A 402 -15.53 -11.96 1.58
C ARG A 402 -15.32 -11.12 2.83
N ASP A 403 -14.68 -11.69 3.85
CA ASP A 403 -14.30 -10.96 5.05
C ASP A 403 -13.23 -9.89 4.73
N LEU A 404 -12.30 -10.16 3.81
CA LEU A 404 -11.32 -9.18 3.32
C LEU A 404 -12.00 -7.99 2.65
N GLN A 405 -12.95 -8.24 1.74
CA GLN A 405 -13.72 -7.19 1.07
C GLN A 405 -14.51 -6.36 2.08
N THR A 406 -15.15 -7.01 3.06
CA THR A 406 -15.89 -6.34 4.13
C THR A 406 -14.98 -5.45 4.97
N LEU A 407 -13.83 -5.96 5.41
CA LEU A 407 -12.85 -5.21 6.19
C LEU A 407 -12.33 -4.00 5.41
N ASN A 408 -11.89 -4.20 4.18
CA ASN A 408 -11.34 -3.13 3.35
C ASN A 408 -12.38 -2.05 3.04
N ALA A 409 -13.63 -2.42 2.75
CA ALA A 409 -14.69 -1.45 2.47
C ALA A 409 -14.95 -0.53 3.67
N VAL A 410 -15.07 -1.10 4.88
CA VAL A 410 -15.31 -0.33 6.11
C VAL A 410 -14.09 0.50 6.49
N PHE A 411 -12.89 -0.07 6.41
CA PHE A 411 -11.66 0.60 6.81
C PHE A 411 -11.26 1.73 5.84
N ARG A 412 -11.44 1.54 4.53
CA ARG A 412 -11.08 2.52 3.49
C ARG A 412 -11.77 3.86 3.70
N ALA A 413 -13.05 3.87 4.08
CA ALA A 413 -13.78 5.11 4.36
C ALA A 413 -13.14 5.92 5.49
N LYS A 414 -12.72 5.24 6.57
CA LYS A 414 -11.99 5.87 7.69
C LYS A 414 -10.61 6.37 7.24
N ALA A 415 -9.86 5.55 6.51
CA ALA A 415 -8.51 5.90 6.07
C ALA A 415 -8.51 7.14 5.17
N ILE A 416 -9.40 7.19 4.17
CA ILE A 416 -9.54 8.34 3.26
C ILE A 416 -9.93 9.61 4.03
N ALA A 417 -10.84 9.52 5.00
CA ALA A 417 -11.24 10.68 5.80
C ALA A 417 -10.06 11.30 6.57
N GLU A 418 -9.19 10.46 7.13
CA GLU A 418 -7.95 10.91 7.77
C GLU A 418 -6.91 11.43 6.76
N ASP A 419 -6.76 10.77 5.60
CA ASP A 419 -5.85 11.26 4.54
C ASP A 419 -6.24 12.66 4.08
N ILE A 420 -7.53 12.94 3.86
CA ILE A 420 -8.03 14.27 3.53
C ILE A 420 -7.59 15.31 4.57
N VAL A 421 -7.76 15.01 5.86
CA VAL A 421 -7.34 15.92 6.95
C VAL A 421 -5.84 16.23 6.86
N GLY A 422 -5.02 15.22 6.56
CA GLY A 422 -3.58 15.36 6.42
C GLY A 422 -3.19 16.24 5.24
N TYR A 423 -3.71 15.93 4.05
CA TYR A 423 -3.46 16.72 2.85
C TYR A 423 -3.92 18.17 3.01
N GLU A 424 -5.10 18.40 3.59
CA GLU A 424 -5.60 19.75 3.90
C GLU A 424 -4.67 20.52 4.87
N SER A 425 -4.10 19.82 5.85
CA SER A 425 -3.10 20.41 6.75
C SER A 425 -1.84 20.83 6.00
N MET A 426 -1.35 20.00 5.09
CA MET A 426 -0.19 20.32 4.26
C MET A 426 -0.47 21.47 3.28
N ILE A 427 -1.66 21.50 2.66
CA ILE A 427 -2.08 22.58 1.74
C ILE A 427 -2.16 23.93 2.47
N ARG A 428 -2.66 23.95 3.72
CA ARG A 428 -2.67 25.20 4.52
C ARG A 428 -1.26 25.77 4.74
N ARG A 429 -0.24 24.92 4.80
CA ARG A 429 1.16 25.33 4.98
C ARG A 429 1.83 25.73 3.67
N ASP A 430 1.51 25.02 2.59
CA ASP A 430 2.06 25.28 1.26
C ASP A 430 0.98 25.16 0.17
N PRO A 431 0.16 26.21 -0.01
CA PRO A 431 -0.97 26.20 -0.95
C PRO A 431 -0.54 26.28 -2.42
N LEU A 432 0.77 26.39 -2.70
CA LEU A 432 1.30 26.44 -4.05
C LEU A 432 1.78 25.06 -4.54
N ARG A 433 1.80 24.04 -3.67
CA ARG A 433 2.11 22.66 -4.06
C ARG A 433 0.93 22.01 -4.77
N VAL A 434 0.95 22.10 -6.09
CA VAL A 434 -0.07 21.57 -6.99
C VAL A 434 -0.38 20.10 -6.74
N GLN A 435 0.64 19.27 -6.52
CA GLN A 435 0.48 17.83 -6.30
C GLN A 435 -0.44 17.53 -5.10
N LEU A 436 -0.41 18.35 -4.04
CA LEU A 436 -1.28 18.15 -2.88
C LEU A 436 -2.75 18.43 -3.22
N HIS A 437 -3.00 19.42 -4.09
CA HIS A 437 -4.35 19.71 -4.57
C HIS A 437 -4.88 18.57 -5.44
N ASP A 438 -4.05 18.02 -6.34
CA ASP A 438 -4.44 16.90 -7.20
C ASP A 438 -4.74 15.64 -6.36
N ASP A 439 -3.87 15.31 -5.39
CA ASP A 439 -4.04 14.15 -4.50
C ASP A 439 -5.30 14.25 -3.64
N VAL A 440 -5.52 15.39 -2.96
CA VAL A 440 -6.70 15.56 -2.09
C VAL A 440 -8.00 15.59 -2.91
N ALA A 441 -7.97 16.11 -4.13
CA ALA A 441 -9.13 16.09 -5.02
C ALA A 441 -9.54 14.67 -5.39
N GLN A 442 -8.57 13.79 -5.66
CA GLN A 442 -8.86 12.37 -5.90
C GLN A 442 -9.51 11.71 -4.67
N LEU A 443 -9.02 12.01 -3.46
CA LEU A 443 -9.62 11.50 -2.23
C LEU A 443 -11.06 12.00 -2.01
N TYR A 444 -11.33 13.26 -2.36
CA TYR A 444 -12.69 13.81 -2.35
C TYR A 444 -13.60 13.12 -3.37
N LEU A 445 -13.13 12.87 -4.60
CA LEU A 445 -13.89 12.12 -5.61
C LEU A 445 -14.22 10.70 -5.14
N ASP A 446 -13.27 10.02 -4.50
CA ASP A 446 -13.46 8.68 -3.94
C ASP A 446 -14.53 8.64 -2.83
N GLN A 447 -14.79 9.77 -2.16
CA GLN A 447 -15.86 9.94 -1.17
C GLN A 447 -17.17 10.48 -1.79
N GLY A 448 -17.23 10.68 -3.12
CA GLY A 448 -18.38 11.29 -3.80
C GLY A 448 -18.51 12.81 -3.56
N ARG A 449 -17.48 13.44 -2.99
CA ARG A 449 -17.41 14.86 -2.63
C ARG A 449 -16.88 15.69 -3.80
N ALA A 450 -17.59 15.64 -4.91
CA ALA A 450 -17.12 16.19 -6.19
C ALA A 450 -16.97 17.73 -6.19
N THR A 451 -17.74 18.45 -5.37
CA THR A 451 -17.62 19.91 -5.25
C THR A 451 -16.31 20.32 -4.58
N GLU A 452 -15.91 19.67 -3.49
CA GLU A 452 -14.60 19.92 -2.88
C GLU A 452 -13.45 19.55 -3.82
N ALA A 453 -13.55 18.40 -4.50
CA ALA A 453 -12.57 18.00 -5.50
C ALA A 453 -12.39 19.06 -6.60
N ALA A 454 -13.50 19.60 -7.12
CA ALA A 454 -13.49 20.64 -8.12
C ALA A 454 -12.78 21.92 -7.62
N ALA A 455 -12.96 22.31 -6.35
CA ALA A 455 -12.29 23.48 -5.78
C ALA A 455 -10.76 23.32 -5.71
N HIS A 456 -10.27 22.13 -5.36
CA HIS A 456 -8.81 21.87 -5.37
C HIS A 456 -8.25 21.81 -6.79
N LEU A 457 -8.98 21.23 -7.74
CA LEU A 457 -8.53 21.15 -9.14
C LEU A 457 -8.61 22.49 -9.88
N GLU A 458 -9.52 23.38 -9.47
CA GLU A 458 -9.50 24.78 -9.89
C GLU A 458 -8.19 25.47 -9.45
N ALA A 459 -7.74 25.22 -8.21
CA ALA A 459 -6.45 25.71 -7.75
C ALA A 459 -5.28 25.10 -8.55
N SER A 460 -5.35 23.80 -8.89
CA SER A 460 -4.37 23.13 -9.75
C SER A 460 -4.26 23.79 -11.13
N VAL A 461 -5.39 24.05 -11.80
CA VAL A 461 -5.44 24.77 -13.08
C VAL A 461 -4.91 26.20 -12.95
N ARG A 462 -5.26 26.93 -11.88
CA ARG A 462 -4.72 28.29 -11.65
C ARG A 462 -3.20 28.30 -11.50
N LEU A 463 -2.63 27.28 -10.88
CA LEU A 463 -1.19 27.15 -10.66
C LEU A 463 -0.45 26.60 -11.89
N LYS A 464 -1.12 25.82 -12.74
CA LYS A 464 -0.58 25.25 -13.99
C LYS A 464 -1.57 25.42 -15.16
N PRO A 465 -1.79 26.64 -15.66
CA PRO A 465 -2.81 26.92 -16.68
C PRO A 465 -2.54 26.23 -18.03
N GLU A 466 -1.27 26.01 -18.39
CA GLU A 466 -0.92 25.31 -19.64
C GLU A 466 -0.73 23.79 -19.42
N SER A 467 -1.30 23.21 -18.34
CA SER A 467 -1.26 21.77 -18.10
C SER A 467 -2.53 21.09 -18.58
N ALA A 468 -2.40 20.28 -19.64
CA ALA A 468 -3.51 19.46 -20.13
C ALA A 468 -4.04 18.50 -19.05
N ALA A 469 -3.16 17.95 -18.20
CA ALA A 469 -3.54 17.07 -17.09
C ALA A 469 -4.37 17.81 -16.03
N ALA A 470 -3.99 19.04 -15.65
CA ALA A 470 -4.76 19.85 -14.70
C ALA A 470 -6.17 20.15 -15.24
N HIS A 471 -6.28 20.58 -16.49
CA HIS A 471 -7.58 20.81 -17.15
C HIS A 471 -8.42 19.53 -17.25
N PHE A 472 -7.81 18.40 -17.62
CA PHE A 472 -8.49 17.11 -17.69
C PHE A 472 -9.02 16.65 -16.32
N ASN A 473 -8.20 16.74 -15.27
CA ASN A 473 -8.61 16.36 -13.92
C ASN A 473 -9.76 17.26 -13.44
N PHE A 474 -9.66 18.57 -13.67
CA PHE A 474 -10.71 19.50 -13.30
C PHE A 474 -12.03 19.22 -14.04
N GLY A 475 -11.98 18.98 -15.36
CA GLY A 475 -13.14 18.55 -16.14
C GLY A 475 -13.78 17.26 -15.60
N THR A 476 -12.96 16.34 -15.09
CA THR A 476 -13.42 15.08 -14.47
C THR A 476 -14.15 15.33 -13.15
N ALA A 477 -13.62 16.20 -12.29
CA ALA A 477 -14.32 16.58 -11.07
C ALA A 477 -15.60 17.37 -11.34
N LEU A 478 -15.60 18.27 -12.34
CA LEU A 478 -16.80 18.99 -12.78
C LEU A 478 -17.88 18.05 -13.31
N THR A 479 -17.49 17.02 -14.07
CA THR A 479 -18.42 15.97 -14.53
C THR A 479 -19.05 15.24 -13.36
N ALA A 480 -18.25 14.84 -12.37
CA ALA A 480 -18.74 14.20 -11.14
C ALA A 480 -19.63 15.13 -10.31
N ALA A 481 -19.38 16.44 -10.35
CA ALA A 481 -20.21 17.47 -9.70
C ALA A 481 -21.47 17.84 -10.50
N GLY A 482 -21.70 17.24 -11.67
CA GLY A 482 -22.83 17.55 -12.55
C GLY A 482 -22.72 18.87 -13.32
N ARG A 483 -21.57 19.55 -13.25
CA ARG A 483 -21.27 20.82 -13.94
C ARG A 483 -20.77 20.55 -15.36
N LEU A 484 -21.64 19.94 -16.17
CA LEU A 484 -21.26 19.33 -17.46
C LEU A 484 -20.78 20.34 -18.52
N ASP A 485 -21.35 21.53 -18.57
CA ASP A 485 -20.95 22.53 -19.58
C ASP A 485 -19.53 23.04 -19.29
N GLU A 486 -19.20 23.31 -18.02
CA GLU A 486 -17.84 23.69 -17.62
C GLU A 486 -16.85 22.53 -17.82
N ALA A 487 -17.27 21.29 -17.57
CA ALA A 487 -16.44 20.11 -17.85
C ALA A 487 -16.07 20.00 -19.33
N ILE A 488 -17.01 20.28 -20.24
CA ILE A 488 -16.76 20.30 -21.69
C ILE A 488 -15.68 21.34 -22.03
N ASP A 489 -15.76 22.54 -21.46
CA ASP A 489 -14.79 23.60 -21.72
C ASP A 489 -13.39 23.21 -21.25
N HIS A 490 -13.27 22.63 -20.05
CA HIS A 490 -11.98 22.17 -19.54
C HIS A 490 -11.42 20.96 -20.31
N TYR A 491 -12.26 20.02 -20.76
CA TYR A 491 -11.77 18.95 -21.64
C TYR A 491 -11.33 19.45 -23.00
N ARG A 492 -12.03 20.44 -23.58
CA ARG A 492 -11.61 21.07 -24.83
C ARG A 492 -10.28 21.79 -24.66
N GLU A 493 -10.09 22.46 -23.54
CA GLU A 493 -8.83 23.14 -23.25
C GLU A 493 -7.67 22.16 -23.04
N ALA A 494 -7.91 21.05 -22.33
CA ALA A 494 -6.94 19.96 -22.25
C ALA A 494 -6.53 19.44 -23.63
N LEU A 495 -7.48 19.30 -24.55
CA LEU A 495 -7.24 18.88 -25.94
C LEU A 495 -6.64 19.98 -26.83
N ARG A 496 -6.84 21.26 -26.50
CA ARG A 496 -6.15 22.38 -27.15
C ARG A 496 -4.67 22.35 -26.83
N ILE A 497 -4.33 22.10 -25.55
CA ILE A 497 -2.96 22.02 -25.05
C ILE A 497 -2.28 20.73 -25.54
N ASN A 498 -2.96 19.59 -25.40
CA ASN A 498 -2.49 18.29 -25.86
C ASN A 498 -3.56 17.57 -26.69
N PRO A 499 -3.53 17.70 -28.03
CA PRO A 499 -4.48 17.04 -28.92
C PRO A 499 -4.46 15.51 -28.85
N ASP A 500 -3.35 14.90 -28.41
CA ASP A 500 -3.17 13.45 -28.37
C ASP A 500 -3.59 12.85 -27.00
N TYR A 501 -4.29 13.61 -26.16
CA TYR A 501 -4.70 13.15 -24.83
C TYR A 501 -5.93 12.22 -24.90
N ALA A 502 -5.67 10.92 -25.08
CA ALA A 502 -6.69 9.89 -25.26
C ALA A 502 -7.79 9.86 -24.17
N LEU A 503 -7.41 10.03 -22.89
CA LEU A 503 -8.38 10.05 -21.78
C LEU A 503 -9.33 11.26 -21.84
N ALA A 504 -8.83 12.43 -22.23
CA ALA A 504 -9.65 13.62 -22.41
C ALA A 504 -10.64 13.46 -23.57
N HIS A 505 -10.22 12.82 -24.67
CA HIS A 505 -11.14 12.43 -25.74
C HIS A 505 -12.25 11.50 -25.24
N ASN A 506 -11.91 10.45 -24.49
CA ASN A 506 -12.91 9.54 -23.94
C ASN A 506 -13.90 10.25 -23.01
N ASN A 507 -13.42 11.05 -22.05
CA ASN A 507 -14.28 11.69 -21.07
C ASN A 507 -15.15 12.80 -21.70
N LEU A 508 -14.61 13.57 -22.64
CA LEU A 508 -15.42 14.51 -23.42
C LEU A 508 -16.51 13.77 -24.22
N GLY A 509 -16.18 12.63 -24.82
CA GLY A 509 -17.15 11.77 -25.51
C GLY A 509 -18.30 11.34 -24.59
N ASN A 510 -18.00 10.93 -23.36
CA ASN A 510 -19.01 10.57 -22.35
C ASN A 510 -19.94 11.74 -22.01
N VAL A 511 -19.38 12.93 -21.75
CA VAL A 511 -20.18 14.11 -21.42
C VAL A 511 -21.07 14.53 -22.61
N LEU A 512 -20.52 14.52 -23.83
CA LEU A 512 -21.28 14.82 -25.05
C LEU A 512 -22.40 13.82 -25.29
N LEU A 513 -22.16 12.53 -25.05
CA LEU A 513 -23.19 11.49 -25.14
C LEU A 513 -24.33 11.75 -24.14
N GLY A 514 -24.00 12.08 -22.90
CA GLY A 514 -24.97 12.45 -21.87
C GLY A 514 -25.81 13.69 -22.21
N ARG A 515 -25.28 14.57 -23.07
CA ARG A 515 -26.00 15.74 -23.61
C ARG A 515 -26.76 15.45 -24.91
N GLY A 516 -26.77 14.21 -25.39
CA GLY A 516 -27.46 13.78 -26.61
C GLY A 516 -26.64 13.96 -27.90
N ASN A 517 -25.40 14.47 -27.83
CA ASN A 517 -24.53 14.73 -28.97
C ASN A 517 -23.80 13.46 -29.44
N SER A 518 -24.56 12.46 -29.86
CA SER A 518 -24.08 11.12 -30.22
C SER A 518 -23.16 11.10 -31.46
N GLY A 519 -23.19 12.14 -32.30
CA GLY A 519 -22.28 12.26 -33.44
C GLY A 519 -20.85 12.56 -32.99
N ASP A 520 -20.69 13.64 -32.22
CA ASP A 520 -19.40 14.07 -31.71
C ASP A 520 -18.82 13.11 -30.68
N ALA A 521 -19.66 12.52 -29.82
CA ALA A 521 -19.22 11.52 -28.87
C ALA A 521 -18.49 10.36 -29.56
N LEU A 522 -19.06 9.82 -30.65
CA LEU A 522 -18.43 8.72 -31.39
C LEU A 522 -17.09 9.14 -32.01
N ARG A 523 -17.00 10.38 -32.53
CA ARG A 523 -15.75 10.91 -33.08
C ARG A 523 -14.67 10.95 -32.00
N HIS A 524 -14.99 11.47 -30.82
CA HIS A 524 -14.05 11.52 -29.70
C HIS A 524 -13.67 10.13 -29.18
N PHE A 525 -14.60 9.19 -29.03
CA PHE A 525 -14.25 7.82 -28.63
C PHE A 525 -13.36 7.09 -29.65
N ARG A 526 -13.62 7.29 -30.95
CA ARG A 526 -12.77 6.72 -32.01
C ARG A 526 -11.37 7.30 -31.98
N GLU A 527 -11.24 8.59 -31.70
CA GLU A 527 -9.95 9.24 -31.56
C GLU A 527 -9.20 8.75 -30.32
N ALA A 528 -9.89 8.60 -29.18
CA ALA A 528 -9.31 7.97 -27.99
C ALA A 528 -8.75 6.56 -28.29
N LEU A 529 -9.46 5.75 -29.08
CA LEU A 529 -8.98 4.42 -29.50
C LEU A 529 -7.85 4.46 -30.54
N ARG A 530 -7.80 5.49 -31.38
CA ARG A 530 -6.70 5.69 -32.34
C ARG A 530 -5.40 5.99 -31.58
N LEU A 531 -5.50 6.82 -30.55
CA LEU A 531 -4.39 7.25 -29.70
C LEU A 531 -3.95 6.16 -28.71
N ASP A 532 -4.91 5.51 -28.07
CA ASP A 532 -4.69 4.42 -27.13
C ASP A 532 -5.64 3.23 -27.42
N PRO A 533 -5.20 2.26 -28.24
CA PRO A 533 -5.96 1.04 -28.50
C PRO A 533 -6.21 0.18 -27.25
N SER A 534 -5.43 0.39 -26.19
CA SER A 534 -5.54 -0.33 -24.91
C SER A 534 -6.52 0.31 -23.92
N ASN A 535 -7.22 1.38 -24.32
CA ASN A 535 -8.27 1.97 -23.52
C ASN A 535 -9.54 1.09 -23.53
N ALA A 536 -9.75 0.38 -22.41
CA ALA A 536 -10.91 -0.51 -22.24
C ALA A 536 -12.24 0.24 -22.29
N GLU A 537 -12.31 1.43 -21.69
CA GLU A 537 -13.54 2.25 -21.63
C GLU A 537 -13.93 2.75 -23.00
N ALA A 538 -12.99 3.27 -23.78
CA ALA A 538 -13.24 3.72 -25.14
C ALA A 538 -13.70 2.56 -26.04
N ASN A 539 -13.15 1.35 -25.87
CA ASN A 539 -13.63 0.15 -26.59
C ASN A 539 -15.09 -0.13 -26.24
N TYR A 540 -15.44 -0.16 -24.96
CA TYR A 540 -16.84 -0.36 -24.54
C TYR A 540 -17.79 0.75 -25.01
N ASN A 541 -17.35 2.01 -24.96
CA ASN A 541 -18.15 3.16 -25.40
C ASN A 541 -18.44 3.09 -26.89
N VAL A 542 -17.43 2.82 -27.73
CA VAL A 542 -17.64 2.57 -29.16
C VAL A 542 -18.54 1.35 -29.38
N GLY A 543 -18.31 0.23 -28.66
CA GLY A 543 -19.16 -0.95 -28.77
C GLY A 543 -20.64 -0.68 -28.45
N SER A 544 -20.90 0.10 -27.39
CA SER A 544 -22.25 0.52 -26.99
C SER A 544 -22.90 1.41 -28.05
N MET A 545 -22.14 2.31 -28.68
CA MET A 545 -22.64 3.17 -29.76
C MET A 545 -22.88 2.40 -31.06
N LEU A 546 -22.03 1.43 -31.38
CA LEU A 546 -22.24 0.54 -32.53
C LEU A 546 -23.50 -0.31 -32.34
N ARG A 547 -23.69 -0.87 -31.13
CA ARG A 547 -24.92 -1.58 -30.76
C ARG A 547 -26.16 -0.70 -30.95
N ALA A 548 -26.14 0.53 -30.45
CA ALA A 548 -27.24 1.47 -30.60
C ALA A 548 -27.54 1.86 -32.07
N ARG A 549 -26.56 1.72 -32.97
CA ARG A 549 -26.71 1.96 -34.42
C ARG A 549 -27.00 0.69 -35.22
N GLY A 550 -27.15 -0.46 -34.56
CA GLY A 550 -27.44 -1.75 -35.19
C GLY A 550 -26.21 -2.52 -35.71
N ASP A 551 -24.98 -1.99 -35.57
CA ASP A 551 -23.75 -2.72 -35.90
C ASP A 551 -23.37 -3.65 -34.73
N LEU A 552 -24.11 -4.75 -34.61
CA LEU A 552 -23.95 -5.73 -33.54
C LEU A 552 -22.64 -6.52 -33.66
N ALA A 553 -22.20 -6.81 -34.87
CA ALA A 553 -20.94 -7.50 -35.13
C ALA A 553 -19.74 -6.65 -34.68
N GLY A 554 -19.73 -5.36 -35.03
CA GLY A 554 -18.73 -4.41 -34.56
C GLY A 554 -18.76 -4.24 -33.03
N ALA A 555 -19.95 -4.19 -32.43
CA ALA A 555 -20.10 -4.11 -30.98
C ALA A 555 -19.48 -5.32 -30.25
N LEU A 556 -19.69 -6.54 -30.74
CA LEU A 556 -19.09 -7.77 -30.17
C LEU A 556 -17.57 -7.70 -30.13
N VAL A 557 -16.94 -7.30 -31.24
CA VAL A 557 -15.48 -7.17 -31.33
C VAL A 557 -14.97 -6.20 -30.27
N ARG A 558 -15.66 -5.06 -30.11
CA ARG A 558 -15.27 -4.02 -29.16
C ARG A 558 -15.49 -4.42 -27.70
N PHE A 559 -16.59 -5.09 -27.37
CA PHE A 559 -16.79 -5.61 -26.01
C PHE A 559 -15.77 -6.71 -25.65
N ARG A 560 -15.43 -7.60 -26.59
CA ARG A 560 -14.36 -8.60 -26.39
C ARG A 560 -13.02 -7.92 -26.14
N GLN A 561 -12.67 -6.88 -26.89
CA GLN A 561 -11.43 -6.13 -26.66
C GLN A 561 -11.42 -5.45 -25.28
N ALA A 562 -12.55 -4.83 -24.88
CA ALA A 562 -12.69 -4.23 -23.56
C ALA A 562 -12.48 -5.27 -22.43
N LEU A 563 -13.02 -6.49 -22.59
CA LEU A 563 -12.84 -7.57 -21.62
C LEU A 563 -11.45 -8.22 -21.65
N GLN A 564 -10.78 -8.22 -22.80
CA GLN A 564 -9.37 -8.65 -22.85
C GLN A 564 -8.49 -7.71 -22.01
N LEU A 565 -8.79 -6.41 -22.05
CA LEU A 565 -8.07 -5.37 -21.32
C LEU A 565 -8.49 -5.30 -19.84
N LYS A 566 -9.77 -5.50 -19.55
CA LYS A 566 -10.36 -5.47 -18.20
C LYS A 566 -11.34 -6.63 -18.00
N PRO A 567 -10.84 -7.83 -17.63
CA PRO A 567 -11.65 -9.06 -17.60
C PRO A 567 -12.87 -9.00 -16.68
N ASP A 568 -12.77 -8.35 -15.53
CA ASP A 568 -13.82 -8.28 -14.50
C ASP A 568 -14.62 -6.97 -14.55
N TRP A 569 -14.82 -6.40 -15.74
CA TRP A 569 -15.59 -5.17 -15.89
C TRP A 569 -17.07 -5.44 -16.18
N LEU A 570 -17.89 -5.34 -15.13
CA LEU A 570 -19.32 -5.67 -15.16
C LEU A 570 -20.09 -5.12 -16.38
N PRO A 571 -19.99 -3.83 -16.77
CA PRO A 571 -20.72 -3.30 -17.93
C PRO A 571 -20.38 -4.02 -19.24
N ALA A 572 -19.10 -4.33 -19.46
CA ALA A 572 -18.63 -5.01 -20.65
C ALA A 572 -18.98 -6.50 -20.63
N VAL A 573 -18.88 -7.16 -19.47
CA VAL A 573 -19.27 -8.58 -19.31
C VAL A 573 -20.76 -8.74 -19.58
N ALA A 574 -21.58 -7.92 -18.93
CA ALA A 574 -23.04 -7.95 -19.09
C ALA A 574 -23.47 -7.62 -20.53
N SER A 575 -22.84 -6.61 -21.16
CA SER A 575 -23.17 -6.23 -22.55
C SER A 575 -22.77 -7.28 -23.58
N LEU A 576 -21.64 -7.96 -23.37
CA LEU A 576 -21.21 -9.07 -24.22
C LEU A 576 -22.17 -10.27 -24.06
N ALA A 577 -22.45 -10.68 -22.83
CA ALA A 577 -23.38 -11.77 -22.53
C ALA A 577 -24.77 -11.52 -23.12
N TRP A 578 -25.29 -10.30 -22.94
CA TRP A 578 -26.58 -9.89 -23.48
C TRP A 578 -26.64 -10.01 -25.00
N LEU A 579 -25.61 -9.56 -25.72
CA LEU A 579 -25.58 -9.59 -27.18
C LEU A 579 -25.49 -11.05 -27.69
N LEU A 580 -24.62 -11.87 -27.08
CA LEU A 580 -24.50 -13.30 -27.40
C LEU A 580 -25.79 -14.09 -27.13
N ALA A 581 -26.62 -13.65 -26.18
CA ALA A 581 -27.91 -14.28 -25.90
C ALA A 581 -29.04 -13.79 -26.82
N THR A 582 -29.06 -12.48 -27.13
CA THR A 582 -30.28 -11.82 -27.63
C THR A 582 -30.17 -11.25 -29.03
N ALA A 583 -29.02 -11.31 -29.70
CA ALA A 583 -28.90 -10.75 -31.04
C ALA A 583 -29.95 -11.34 -32.02
N PRO A 584 -30.58 -10.50 -32.86
CA PRO A 584 -31.55 -10.94 -33.84
C PRO A 584 -30.89 -11.83 -34.92
N ASP A 585 -29.64 -11.53 -35.28
CA ASP A 585 -28.83 -12.39 -36.14
C ASP A 585 -28.32 -13.63 -35.38
N ALA A 586 -28.67 -14.81 -35.87
CA ALA A 586 -28.24 -16.09 -35.31
C ALA A 586 -26.73 -16.28 -35.35
N ALA A 587 -26.03 -15.71 -36.35
CA ALA A 587 -24.58 -15.85 -36.49
C ALA A 587 -23.79 -15.14 -35.38
N LEU A 588 -24.43 -14.21 -34.66
CA LEU A 588 -23.83 -13.45 -33.57
C LEU A 588 -24.13 -14.03 -32.18
N ARG A 589 -25.00 -15.05 -32.11
CA ARG A 589 -25.38 -15.70 -30.85
C ARG A 589 -24.46 -16.87 -30.52
N ASP A 590 -24.21 -17.07 -29.23
CA ASP A 590 -23.45 -18.20 -28.67
C ASP A 590 -23.96 -18.46 -27.25
N ALA A 591 -24.77 -19.51 -27.09
CA ALA A 591 -25.47 -19.80 -25.84
C ALA A 591 -24.50 -20.16 -24.69
N ASP A 592 -23.44 -20.91 -24.99
CA ASP A 592 -22.47 -21.36 -23.99
C ASP A 592 -21.62 -20.19 -23.49
N GLN A 593 -21.11 -19.36 -24.42
CA GLN A 593 -20.41 -18.13 -24.02
C GLN A 593 -21.33 -17.14 -23.30
N ALA A 594 -22.58 -17.01 -23.72
CA ALA A 594 -23.55 -16.15 -23.05
C ALA A 594 -23.74 -16.56 -21.58
N ILE A 595 -23.91 -17.86 -21.30
CA ILE A 595 -24.02 -18.38 -19.92
C ILE A 595 -22.73 -18.11 -19.14
N GLN A 596 -21.58 -18.41 -19.72
CA GLN A 596 -20.28 -18.20 -19.06
C GLN A 596 -20.09 -16.75 -18.60
N PHE A 597 -20.32 -15.79 -19.49
CA PHE A 597 -20.19 -14.37 -19.17
C PHE A 597 -21.31 -13.89 -18.24
N ALA A 598 -22.54 -14.38 -18.38
CA ALA A 598 -23.64 -13.99 -17.51
C ALA A 598 -23.46 -14.48 -16.07
N GLU A 599 -22.97 -15.71 -15.87
CA GLU A 599 -22.62 -16.22 -14.53
C GLU A 599 -21.52 -15.37 -13.91
N ARG A 600 -20.49 -15.01 -14.69
CA ARG A 600 -19.44 -14.09 -14.23
C ARG A 600 -20.02 -12.72 -13.83
N ALA A 601 -20.93 -12.15 -14.61
CA ALA A 601 -21.60 -10.89 -14.25
C ALA A 601 -22.41 -11.02 -12.95
N ALA A 602 -23.10 -12.14 -12.76
CA ALA A 602 -23.83 -12.42 -11.52
C ALA A 602 -22.88 -12.54 -10.32
N ASP A 603 -21.76 -13.24 -10.46
CA ASP A 603 -20.77 -13.40 -9.38
C ASP A 603 -20.09 -12.07 -9.01
N LEU A 604 -19.76 -11.23 -10.00
CA LEU A 604 -19.20 -9.89 -9.79
C LEU A 604 -20.11 -8.97 -8.97
N THR A 605 -21.41 -9.24 -8.93
CA THR A 605 -22.41 -8.47 -8.17
C THR A 605 -22.79 -9.16 -6.85
N GLY A 606 -22.09 -10.25 -6.47
CA GLY A 606 -22.48 -11.09 -5.35
C GLY A 606 -23.88 -11.70 -5.53
N ARG A 607 -24.36 -11.77 -6.77
CA ARG A 607 -25.72 -12.17 -7.18
C ARG A 607 -26.81 -11.31 -6.54
N GLN A 608 -26.55 -10.01 -6.37
CA GLN A 608 -27.50 -9.06 -5.77
C GLN A 608 -27.93 -7.94 -6.75
N ASP A 609 -27.56 -8.04 -8.02
CA ASP A 609 -27.95 -7.07 -9.05
C ASP A 609 -29.02 -7.64 -9.99
N ALA A 610 -30.13 -6.91 -10.13
CA ALA A 610 -31.27 -7.34 -10.94
C ALA A 610 -30.95 -7.37 -12.44
N SER A 611 -30.07 -6.48 -12.92
CA SER A 611 -29.68 -6.41 -14.34
C SER A 611 -28.80 -7.61 -14.70
N ALA A 612 -27.83 -7.95 -13.86
CA ALA A 612 -27.00 -9.14 -14.03
C ALA A 612 -27.84 -10.44 -14.00
N ALA A 613 -28.81 -10.54 -13.09
CA ALA A 613 -29.72 -11.68 -13.02
C ALA A 613 -30.62 -11.78 -14.27
N ASP A 614 -31.06 -10.66 -14.84
CA ASP A 614 -31.83 -10.63 -16.09
C ASP A 614 -31.00 -11.02 -17.31
N VAL A 615 -29.73 -10.59 -17.38
CA VAL A 615 -28.77 -11.05 -18.40
C VAL A 615 -28.58 -12.57 -18.32
N LEU A 616 -28.46 -13.12 -17.10
CA LEU A 616 -28.37 -14.56 -16.88
C LEU A 616 -29.64 -15.31 -17.30
N ALA A 617 -30.82 -14.75 -17.04
CA ALA A 617 -32.08 -15.31 -17.51
C ALA A 617 -32.13 -15.38 -19.05
N ALA A 618 -31.69 -14.32 -19.74
CA ALA A 618 -31.63 -14.29 -21.20
C ALA A 618 -30.65 -15.34 -21.76
N ALA A 619 -29.49 -15.52 -21.13
CA ALA A 619 -28.51 -16.54 -21.53
C ALA A 619 -29.04 -17.97 -21.37
N TYR A 620 -29.72 -18.28 -20.25
CA TYR A 620 -30.35 -19.59 -20.08
C TYR A 620 -31.47 -19.84 -21.10
N ALA A 621 -32.29 -18.82 -21.39
CA ALA A 621 -33.36 -18.95 -22.38
C ALA A 621 -32.79 -19.23 -23.78
N GLU A 622 -31.67 -18.58 -24.15
CA GLU A 622 -30.98 -18.84 -25.41
C GLU A 622 -30.46 -20.29 -25.50
N ALA A 623 -30.00 -20.86 -24.39
CA ALA A 623 -29.59 -22.26 -24.32
C ALA A 623 -30.76 -23.26 -24.21
N GLY A 624 -32.01 -22.79 -24.29
CA GLY A 624 -33.21 -23.62 -24.10
C GLY A 624 -33.46 -24.08 -22.66
N GLN A 625 -32.72 -23.55 -21.68
CA GLN A 625 -32.84 -23.87 -20.25
C GLN A 625 -33.93 -23.01 -19.59
N PHE A 626 -35.17 -23.13 -20.05
CA PHE A 626 -36.27 -22.23 -19.67
C PHE A 626 -36.62 -22.24 -18.18
N ASP A 627 -36.51 -23.37 -17.50
CA ASP A 627 -36.74 -23.43 -16.04
C ASP A 627 -35.74 -22.54 -15.27
N ARG A 628 -34.46 -22.59 -15.66
CA ARG A 628 -33.41 -21.74 -15.08
C ARG A 628 -33.60 -20.27 -15.47
N ALA A 629 -34.03 -20.01 -16.71
CA ALA A 629 -34.34 -18.65 -17.17
C ALA A 629 -35.47 -18.02 -16.36
N ILE A 630 -36.55 -18.76 -16.11
CA ILE A 630 -37.70 -18.33 -15.31
C ILE A 630 -37.25 -18.05 -13.86
N ALA A 631 -36.48 -18.96 -13.26
CA ALA A 631 -35.98 -18.79 -11.89
C ALA A 631 -35.09 -17.54 -11.76
N ALA A 632 -34.17 -17.32 -12.70
CA ALA A 632 -33.28 -16.16 -12.71
C ALA A 632 -34.07 -14.84 -12.91
N ALA A 633 -35.04 -14.80 -13.82
CA ALA A 633 -35.89 -13.63 -14.04
C ALA A 633 -36.80 -13.32 -12.83
N GLN A 634 -37.31 -14.34 -12.14
CA GLN A 634 -38.06 -14.16 -10.90
C GLN A 634 -37.17 -13.62 -9.79
N LEU A 635 -35.97 -14.18 -9.63
CA LEU A 635 -34.97 -13.68 -8.68
C LEU A 635 -34.65 -12.20 -8.95
N ALA A 636 -34.42 -11.81 -10.21
CA ALA A 636 -34.19 -10.42 -10.60
C ALA A 636 -35.32 -9.49 -10.14
N LEU A 637 -36.59 -9.92 -10.24
CA LEU A 637 -37.74 -9.14 -9.77
C LEU A 637 -37.81 -9.02 -8.24
N THR A 638 -37.32 -10.00 -7.49
CA THR A 638 -37.26 -9.91 -6.01
C THR A 638 -36.26 -8.86 -5.51
N MET A 639 -35.28 -8.49 -6.35
CA MET A 639 -34.26 -7.47 -6.05
C MET A 639 -34.76 -6.03 -6.19
N LYS A 640 -36.06 -5.84 -6.46
CA LYS A 640 -36.72 -4.52 -6.60
C LYS A 640 -36.02 -3.59 -7.61
N PRO A 641 -35.83 -4.04 -8.88
CA PRO A 641 -35.28 -3.18 -9.93
C PRO A 641 -36.14 -1.94 -10.15
N ASP A 642 -35.57 -0.92 -10.80
CA ASP A 642 -36.32 0.26 -11.22
C ASP A 642 -37.53 -0.11 -12.12
N PRO A 643 -38.59 0.72 -12.17
CA PRO A 643 -39.79 0.37 -12.90
C PRO A 643 -39.60 0.04 -14.39
N PRO A 644 -38.76 0.77 -15.17
CA PRO A 644 -38.43 0.40 -16.55
C PRO A 644 -37.83 -1.01 -16.68
N LEU A 645 -36.82 -1.34 -15.87
CA LEU A 645 -36.17 -2.64 -15.89
C LEU A 645 -37.12 -3.74 -15.43
N ALA A 646 -37.89 -3.51 -14.35
CA ALA A 646 -38.90 -4.45 -13.88
C ALA A 646 -39.94 -4.79 -14.98
N ALA A 647 -40.39 -3.78 -15.73
CA ALA A 647 -41.31 -3.98 -16.85
C ALA A 647 -40.67 -4.76 -18.00
N ALA A 648 -39.39 -4.50 -18.30
CA ALA A 648 -38.64 -5.26 -19.30
C ALA A 648 -38.47 -6.73 -18.90
N ILE A 649 -38.10 -7.01 -17.64
CA ILE A 649 -37.95 -8.37 -17.11
C ILE A 649 -39.27 -9.13 -17.18
N ARG A 650 -40.39 -8.52 -16.76
CA ARG A 650 -41.72 -9.18 -16.83
C ARG A 650 -42.11 -9.58 -18.24
N ARG A 651 -41.83 -8.73 -19.25
CA ARG A 651 -42.09 -9.05 -20.65
C ARG A 651 -41.27 -10.25 -21.14
N ARG A 652 -39.99 -10.29 -20.79
CA ARG A 652 -39.12 -11.42 -21.12
C ARG A 652 -39.50 -12.70 -20.38
N LEU A 653 -39.86 -12.61 -19.11
CA LEU A 653 -40.34 -13.73 -18.31
C LEU A 653 -41.57 -14.40 -18.94
N GLU A 654 -42.47 -13.62 -19.53
CA GLU A 654 -43.63 -14.18 -20.23
C GLU A 654 -43.23 -14.97 -21.48
N LEU A 655 -42.23 -14.50 -22.24
CA LEU A 655 -41.66 -15.26 -23.35
C LEU A 655 -41.03 -16.57 -22.87
N TYR A 656 -40.28 -16.52 -21.77
CA TYR A 656 -39.60 -17.71 -21.22
C TYR A 656 -40.59 -18.78 -20.76
N ARG A 657 -41.75 -18.39 -20.19
CA ARG A 657 -42.85 -19.32 -19.86
C ARG A 657 -43.45 -20.00 -21.08
N GLN A 658 -43.41 -19.33 -22.22
CA GLN A 658 -43.87 -19.85 -23.50
C GLN A 658 -42.76 -20.61 -24.25
N HIS A 659 -41.62 -20.89 -23.59
CA HIS A 659 -40.44 -21.53 -24.18
C HIS A 659 -39.89 -20.76 -25.41
N GLN A 660 -39.97 -19.43 -25.36
CA GLN A 660 -39.45 -18.55 -26.41
C GLN A 660 -38.30 -17.69 -25.86
N PRO A 661 -37.13 -17.68 -26.52
CA PRO A 661 -36.04 -16.80 -26.14
C PRO A 661 -36.32 -15.36 -26.59
N TYR A 662 -35.76 -14.39 -25.87
CA TYR A 662 -35.89 -12.98 -26.22
C TYR A 662 -34.88 -12.59 -27.32
N ARG A 663 -35.32 -11.75 -28.26
CA ARG A 663 -34.45 -11.12 -29.26
C ARG A 663 -34.49 -9.62 -29.08
N SER A 664 -33.32 -9.01 -28.90
CA SER A 664 -33.20 -7.56 -28.85
C SER A 664 -33.46 -7.01 -30.25
N PRO A 665 -34.37 -6.02 -30.38
CA PRO A 665 -34.57 -5.32 -31.64
C PRO A 665 -33.32 -4.52 -32.05
#